data_AF-A0A496VZM4-F1
#
_entry.id   AF-A0A496VZM4-F1
#
_cell.length_a   1.000
_cell.length_b   1.000
_cell.length_c   1.000
_cell.angle_alpha   90.00
_cell.angle_beta   90.00
_cell.angle_gamma   90.00
#
_symmetry.space_group_name_H-M   'P 1'
#
loop_
_entity.id
_entity.type
_entity.pdbx_description
1 polymer ?
#
loop_
_entity_poly.entity_id
_entity_poly.type
_entity_poly.pdbx_seq_one_letter_code
_entity_poly.pdbx_strand_id
1 'polypeptide(L)'
;MKKKQLTVAIQAALLTVAVGGVSLPAYAQDSSTNTSATTPADQLVITIKSDGTVAITLNGDEITDISTLSNDVIKFLTAEQVTKFPVAVISGLTSEQVTALNADALPGLTKEQVAALKPEVVGSLSKDQIAKLTPETAGALTDEQKAKLSDEQKAVLPKAELDFATATAEQIKALTPEQLKGITPEQVILISVDVIAELSVDQLKALTPETAGALTDDQKAQLSDEQKAVLPKAELDFATATAEQIKALTPEQLKAITPEQIKLISIDVIVELSVEQLEALTPETAGALTDDQKAQLSDEQKATLPKAELDFATATAEQIKALTPEQLKGITPEQVILISIEVIAELSVEQLQALTPETAGALTDEQKAKLSDDQKAVLPKAELDFAKATAEQIKALTPEQLKAITPEQIKLISIDVIGELSVEQLKALTPETAAALTDDQKAKLSEEQVAALPKPDVPKPDVEIDFANLTAEAIKALTPEQLKGIKPDQITLIKVEIIVVLSVEQLKLLTPETAAALTDEQKAKLSEEQVAALPKPDAPKPDVEIDFANLTAEAIKALTPAQLKGIKPDQITLIKVEIIVVLSVEQLKFLTPETAAALTDEQKAKLSEDQVAALPKIEVEIDFANLTADEIKALTPEQLKG
;
A
#
# COMPACT_ATOMS: atom_id res chain seq x y z
N MET A 1 21.20 -10.70 106.94
CA MET A 1 19.91 -11.22 106.42
C MET A 1 19.55 -10.75 104.99
N LYS A 2 20.04 -9.62 104.47
CA LYS A 2 19.68 -9.14 103.11
C LYS A 2 20.41 -9.80 101.91
N LYS A 3 21.57 -10.45 102.10
CA LYS A 3 22.25 -11.20 101.01
C LYS A 3 21.67 -12.60 100.75
N LYS A 4 21.12 -13.27 101.78
CA LYS A 4 20.53 -14.61 101.66
C LYS A 4 19.15 -14.61 100.98
N GLN A 5 18.41 -13.49 101.05
CA GLN A 5 17.15 -13.35 100.32
C GLN A 5 17.33 -12.97 98.84
N LEU A 6 18.46 -12.37 98.46
CA LEU A 6 18.74 -12.08 97.05
C LEU A 6 19.19 -13.35 96.28
N THR A 7 19.93 -14.25 96.93
CA THR A 7 20.27 -15.57 96.36
C THR A 7 19.02 -16.45 96.23
N VAL A 8 18.11 -16.43 97.21
CA VAL A 8 16.83 -17.18 97.13
C VAL A 8 15.87 -16.56 96.11
N ALA A 9 15.88 -15.24 95.90
CA ALA A 9 15.08 -14.59 94.86
C ALA A 9 15.62 -14.82 93.44
N ILE A 10 16.95 -14.95 93.26
CA ILE A 10 17.55 -15.30 91.97
C ILE A 10 17.41 -16.81 91.68
N GLN A 11 17.47 -17.67 92.71
CA GLN A 11 17.18 -19.10 92.55
C GLN A 11 15.69 -19.39 92.30
N ALA A 12 14.78 -18.52 92.77
CA ALA A 12 13.35 -18.58 92.48
C ALA A 12 12.97 -17.93 91.14
N ALA A 13 13.74 -16.94 90.66
CA ALA A 13 13.56 -16.31 89.35
C ALA A 13 14.18 -17.11 88.18
N LEU A 14 15.10 -18.04 88.47
CA LEU A 14 15.54 -19.07 87.50
C LEU A 14 14.59 -20.27 87.44
N LEU A 15 13.60 -20.35 88.34
CA LEU A 15 12.59 -21.42 88.37
C LEU A 15 11.34 -21.10 87.53
N THR A 16 11.31 -19.98 86.82
CA THR A 16 10.20 -19.55 85.94
C THR A 16 10.54 -19.65 84.44
N VAL A 17 11.59 -20.40 84.09
CA VAL A 17 11.82 -20.90 82.72
C VAL A 17 11.74 -22.44 82.73
N ALA A 18 10.80 -22.97 83.52
CA ALA A 18 10.31 -24.33 83.35
C ALA A 18 9.20 -24.31 82.29
N VAL A 19 9.61 -24.22 81.02
CA VAL A 19 8.74 -24.66 79.92
C VAL A 19 8.87 -26.19 79.88
N GLY A 20 7.79 -26.89 80.24
CA GLY A 20 7.58 -28.28 79.85
C GLY A 20 8.15 -29.36 80.77
N GLY A 21 7.79 -29.35 82.06
CA GLY A 21 7.87 -30.57 82.87
C GLY A 21 6.81 -31.58 82.40
N VAL A 22 7.15 -32.39 81.39
CA VAL A 22 6.37 -33.60 81.05
C VAL A 22 6.79 -34.71 82.01
N SER A 23 5.98 -34.95 83.04
CA SER A 23 6.01 -36.23 83.76
C SER A 23 5.40 -37.30 82.85
N LEU A 24 6.12 -38.39 82.60
CA LEU A 24 5.57 -39.56 81.90
C LEU A 24 4.44 -40.22 82.73
N PRO A 25 3.46 -40.87 82.08
CA PRO A 25 2.63 -41.88 82.71
C PRO A 25 3.49 -43.10 83.07
N ALA A 26 3.21 -43.67 84.24
CA ALA A 26 3.91 -44.83 84.78
C ALA A 26 3.91 -46.01 83.79
N TYR A 27 5.03 -46.73 83.78
CA TYR A 27 5.12 -48.12 83.32
C TYR A 27 3.92 -48.89 83.91
N ALA A 28 3.08 -49.46 83.06
CA ALA A 28 1.97 -50.29 83.51
C ALA A 28 2.52 -51.60 84.11
N GLN A 29 2.89 -51.55 85.38
CA GLN A 29 2.90 -52.72 86.24
C GLN A 29 1.53 -52.80 86.92
N ASP A 30 0.95 -53.99 86.78
CA ASP A 30 -0.31 -54.46 87.34
C ASP A 30 -0.68 -53.84 88.69
N SER A 31 -1.91 -53.37 88.78
CA SER A 31 -2.49 -52.74 89.95
C SER A 31 -2.69 -53.75 91.08
N SER A 32 -1.77 -53.78 92.06
CA SER A 32 -2.13 -54.04 93.46
C SER A 32 -1.10 -53.47 94.46
N THR A 33 -1.58 -52.53 95.29
CA THR A 33 -1.08 -52.14 96.63
C THR A 33 0.42 -51.84 96.83
N ASN A 34 0.82 -50.56 96.98
CA ASN A 34 1.66 -50.10 98.11
C ASN A 34 1.93 -48.58 98.12
N THR A 35 1.86 -47.96 99.30
CA THR A 35 2.41 -46.64 99.61
C THR A 35 3.83 -46.78 100.15
N SER A 36 4.85 -46.52 99.34
CA SER A 36 6.20 -46.15 99.77
C SER A 36 7.01 -45.70 98.56
N ALA A 37 7.78 -44.62 98.72
CA ALA A 37 8.68 -44.07 97.71
C ALA A 37 9.59 -45.13 97.09
N THR A 38 9.41 -45.36 95.80
CA THR A 38 10.41 -45.94 94.91
C THR A 38 10.58 -44.97 93.75
N THR A 39 11.80 -44.50 93.54
CA THR A 39 12.24 -43.71 92.40
C THR A 39 11.70 -44.36 91.11
N PRO A 40 11.04 -43.63 90.20
CA PRO A 40 10.60 -44.23 88.95
C PRO A 40 11.86 -44.65 88.18
N ALA A 41 11.99 -45.95 87.91
CA ALA A 41 13.01 -46.43 86.99
C ALA A 41 12.81 -45.74 85.64
N ASP A 42 13.87 -45.12 85.16
CA ASP A 42 14.07 -44.57 83.81
C ASP A 42 13.47 -43.18 83.54
N GLN A 43 13.61 -42.24 84.49
CA GLN A 43 13.36 -40.82 84.17
C GLN A 43 14.54 -40.18 83.44
N LEU A 44 14.29 -39.82 82.18
CA LEU A 44 15.10 -38.88 81.40
C LEU A 44 14.83 -37.45 81.85
N VAL A 45 15.85 -36.77 82.36
CA VAL A 45 15.79 -35.39 82.83
C VAL A 45 16.79 -34.54 82.04
N ILE A 46 16.34 -33.39 81.53
CA ILE A 46 17.20 -32.40 80.90
C ILE A 46 17.62 -31.39 81.96
N THR A 47 18.92 -31.25 82.18
CA THR A 47 19.50 -30.31 83.14
C THR A 47 20.47 -29.38 82.43
N ILE A 48 20.45 -28.09 82.75
CA ILE A 48 21.51 -27.16 82.33
C ILE A 48 22.58 -27.16 83.42
N LYS A 49 23.80 -27.56 83.07
CA LYS A 49 24.96 -27.54 83.98
C LYS A 49 25.37 -26.10 84.29
N SER A 50 26.17 -25.94 85.35
CA SER A 50 26.69 -24.63 85.76
C SER A 50 27.61 -23.95 84.74
N ASP A 51 28.15 -24.71 83.78
CA ASP A 51 28.94 -24.20 82.65
C ASP A 51 28.08 -23.80 81.44
N GLY A 52 26.75 -23.89 81.55
CA GLY A 52 25.80 -23.57 80.48
C GLY A 52 25.54 -24.71 79.49
N THR A 53 26.18 -25.87 79.65
CA THR A 53 25.93 -27.03 78.78
C THR A 53 24.66 -27.78 79.17
N VAL A 54 23.98 -28.35 78.18
CA VAL A 54 22.80 -29.21 78.41
C VAL A 54 23.29 -30.63 78.68
N ALA A 55 22.96 -31.16 79.86
CA ALA A 55 23.08 -32.57 80.20
C ALA A 55 21.72 -33.24 80.11
N ILE A 56 21.71 -34.45 79.57
CA ILE A 56 20.57 -35.34 79.65
C ILE A 56 20.96 -36.47 80.59
N THR A 57 20.18 -36.70 81.63
CA THR A 57 20.46 -37.73 82.64
C THR A 57 19.37 -38.78 82.67
N LEU A 58 19.73 -40.07 82.81
CA LEU A 58 18.81 -41.16 83.10
C LEU A 58 19.06 -41.63 84.54
N ASN A 59 18.04 -41.59 85.39
CA ASN A 59 18.19 -41.96 86.82
C ASN A 59 19.29 -41.18 87.58
N GLY A 60 19.65 -39.98 87.09
CA GLY A 60 20.68 -39.12 87.65
C GLY A 60 22.06 -39.23 87.01
N ASP A 61 22.29 -40.23 86.14
CA ASP A 61 23.55 -40.43 85.43
C ASP A 61 23.52 -39.75 84.05
N GLU A 62 24.56 -39.00 83.72
CA GLU A 62 24.65 -38.27 82.45
C GLU A 62 24.85 -39.21 81.25
N ILE A 63 23.99 -39.05 80.25
CA ILE A 63 24.03 -39.81 79.00
C ILE A 63 25.03 -39.12 78.06
N THR A 64 26.25 -39.65 78.06
CA THR A 64 27.32 -39.20 77.16
C THR A 64 27.46 -40.07 75.92
N ASP A 65 26.87 -41.27 75.95
CA ASP A 65 26.80 -42.21 74.83
C ASP A 65 25.39 -42.80 74.77
N ILE A 66 24.66 -42.54 73.69
CA ILE A 66 23.27 -43.02 73.53
C ILE A 66 23.20 -44.54 73.32
N SER A 67 24.30 -45.16 72.88
CA SER A 67 24.35 -46.61 72.63
C SER A 67 24.22 -47.45 73.90
N THR A 68 24.43 -46.84 75.08
CA THR A 68 24.26 -47.51 76.37
C THR A 68 22.79 -47.58 76.82
N LEU A 69 21.88 -46.87 76.13
CA LEU A 69 20.45 -46.90 76.45
C LEU A 69 19.77 -48.15 75.87
N SER A 70 18.88 -48.77 76.64
CA SER A 70 18.09 -49.90 76.14
C SER A 70 17.10 -49.45 75.07
N ASN A 71 16.72 -50.37 74.18
CA ASN A 71 15.71 -50.12 73.15
C ASN A 71 14.35 -49.70 73.76
N ASP A 72 14.03 -50.17 74.98
CA ASP A 72 12.83 -49.77 75.69
C ASP A 72 12.86 -48.28 76.07
N VAL A 73 14.01 -47.77 76.51
CA VAL A 73 14.17 -46.33 76.78
C VAL A 73 14.09 -45.52 75.49
N ILE A 74 14.79 -45.96 74.43
CA ILE A 74 14.81 -45.28 73.13
C ILE A 74 13.41 -45.16 72.52
N LYS A 75 12.58 -46.20 72.64
CA LYS A 75 11.22 -46.25 72.10
C LYS A 75 10.31 -45.15 72.64
N PHE A 76 10.53 -44.67 73.86
CA PHE A 76 9.69 -43.65 74.50
C PHE A 76 10.23 -42.22 74.38
N LEU A 77 11.33 -42.01 73.66
CA LEU A 77 11.82 -40.67 73.39
C LEU A 77 10.79 -39.86 72.60
N THR A 78 10.56 -38.63 73.03
CA THR A 78 9.70 -37.66 72.31
C THR A 78 10.53 -36.79 71.37
N ALA A 79 9.90 -36.16 70.38
CA ALA A 79 10.57 -35.20 69.51
C ALA A 79 11.27 -34.08 70.30
N GLU A 80 10.60 -33.55 71.34
CA GLU A 80 11.17 -32.52 72.20
C GLU A 80 12.44 -32.99 72.91
N GLN A 81 12.49 -34.24 73.39
CA GLN A 81 13.69 -34.79 74.02
C GLN A 81 14.81 -35.02 73.01
N VAL A 82 14.49 -35.55 71.82
CA VAL A 82 15.46 -35.78 70.74
C VAL A 82 16.16 -34.48 70.33
N THR A 83 15.43 -33.35 70.22
CA THR A 83 16.03 -32.04 69.88
C THR A 83 17.10 -31.58 70.87
N LYS A 84 17.07 -32.07 72.13
CA LYS A 84 17.98 -31.60 73.20
C LYS A 84 19.26 -32.42 73.30
N PHE A 85 19.34 -33.58 72.64
CA PHE A 85 20.56 -34.38 72.65
C PHE A 85 21.68 -33.67 71.86
N PRO A 86 22.92 -33.62 72.37
CA PRO A 86 24.04 -33.13 71.60
C PRO A 86 24.26 -33.97 70.32
N VAL A 87 24.74 -33.34 69.25
CA VAL A 87 25.04 -34.02 67.96
C VAL A 87 25.95 -35.23 68.16
N ALA A 88 26.99 -35.10 69.00
CA ALA A 88 27.92 -36.19 69.31
C ALA A 88 27.21 -37.40 69.94
N VAL A 89 26.19 -37.17 70.77
CA VAL A 89 25.42 -38.25 71.41
C VAL A 89 24.51 -38.93 70.39
N ILE A 90 23.77 -38.17 69.57
CA ILE A 90 22.91 -38.73 68.50
C ILE A 90 23.70 -39.54 67.47
N SER A 91 24.92 -39.10 67.11
CA SER A 91 25.79 -39.82 66.16
C SER A 91 26.19 -41.23 66.64
N GLY A 92 26.03 -41.52 67.94
CA GLY A 92 26.28 -42.82 68.56
C GLY A 92 25.13 -43.83 68.42
N LEU A 93 23.97 -43.43 67.88
CA LEU A 93 22.83 -44.33 67.69
C LEU A 93 23.21 -45.56 66.86
N THR A 94 22.74 -46.73 67.28
CA THR A 94 22.88 -47.97 66.51
C THR A 94 21.67 -48.21 65.61
N SER A 95 21.82 -49.06 64.58
CA SER A 95 20.69 -49.43 63.70
C SER A 95 19.54 -50.10 64.47
N GLU A 96 19.84 -50.89 65.50
CA GLU A 96 18.82 -51.50 66.36
C GLU A 96 18.04 -50.45 67.17
N GLN A 97 18.75 -49.46 67.74
CA GLN A 97 18.12 -48.38 68.49
C GLN A 97 17.28 -47.48 67.59
N VAL A 98 17.75 -47.15 66.39
CA VAL A 98 16.96 -46.36 65.42
C VAL A 98 15.70 -47.11 64.98
N THR A 99 15.77 -48.43 64.80
CA THR A 99 14.58 -49.23 64.49
C THR A 99 13.58 -49.25 65.66
N ALA A 100 14.07 -49.17 66.91
CA ALA A 100 13.22 -49.10 68.10
C ALA A 100 12.62 -47.70 68.37
N LEU A 101 13.22 -46.64 67.82
CA LEU A 101 12.78 -45.25 68.00
C LEU A 101 11.38 -45.04 67.42
N ASN A 102 10.49 -44.40 68.18
CA ASN A 102 9.17 -44.05 67.68
C ASN A 102 9.31 -43.05 66.50
N ALA A 103 8.59 -43.29 65.40
CA ALA A 103 8.59 -42.41 64.23
C ALA A 103 8.16 -40.96 64.58
N ASP A 104 7.31 -40.78 65.61
CA ASP A 104 6.91 -39.45 66.09
C ASP A 104 8.03 -38.69 66.83
N ALA A 105 9.17 -39.33 67.12
CA ALA A 105 10.34 -38.67 67.69
C ALA A 105 11.25 -38.04 66.62
N LEU A 106 11.20 -38.54 65.38
CA LEU A 106 12.06 -38.10 64.27
C LEU A 106 11.86 -36.65 63.82
N PRO A 107 10.66 -36.04 63.89
CA PRO A 107 10.51 -34.60 63.68
C PRO A 107 11.35 -33.74 64.64
N GLY A 108 11.80 -34.31 65.76
CA GLY A 108 12.67 -33.65 66.72
C GLY A 108 14.16 -33.71 66.41
N LEU A 109 14.58 -34.36 65.32
CA LEU A 109 15.98 -34.27 64.89
C LEU A 109 16.26 -32.89 64.28
N THR A 110 17.44 -32.37 64.53
CA THR A 110 17.98 -31.17 63.86
C THR A 110 18.76 -31.58 62.60
N LYS A 111 18.97 -30.64 61.67
CA LYS A 111 19.75 -30.90 60.45
C LYS A 111 21.17 -31.38 60.77
N GLU A 112 21.81 -30.81 61.80
CA GLU A 112 23.16 -31.21 62.23
C GLU A 112 23.18 -32.61 62.82
N GLN A 113 22.15 -32.98 63.59
CA GLN A 113 22.02 -34.34 64.12
C GLN A 113 21.81 -35.36 62.99
N VAL A 114 20.97 -35.06 61.99
CA VAL A 114 20.74 -35.98 60.85
C VAL A 114 21.99 -36.13 59.98
N ALA A 115 22.68 -35.03 59.65
CA ALA A 115 23.92 -35.08 58.89
C ALA A 115 25.03 -35.88 59.60
N ALA A 116 25.00 -35.94 60.94
CA ALA A 116 25.97 -36.69 61.76
C ALA A 116 25.65 -38.18 61.95
N LEU A 117 24.47 -38.66 61.53
CA LEU A 117 24.13 -40.09 61.61
C LEU A 117 25.00 -40.91 60.64
N LYS A 118 25.36 -42.13 61.04
CA LYS A 118 26.11 -43.02 60.15
C LYS A 118 25.23 -43.47 58.96
N PRO A 119 25.78 -43.64 57.74
CA PRO A 119 25.02 -44.09 56.58
C PRO A 119 24.23 -45.40 56.81
N GLU A 120 24.82 -46.37 57.51
CA GLU A 120 24.19 -47.65 57.84
C GLU A 120 22.97 -47.49 58.77
N VAL A 121 23.01 -46.48 59.65
CA VAL A 121 21.91 -46.16 60.57
C VAL A 121 20.75 -45.54 59.79
N VAL A 122 21.04 -44.60 58.89
CA VAL A 122 20.02 -44.02 58.00
C VAL A 122 19.38 -45.09 57.12
N GLY A 123 20.17 -46.02 56.56
CA GLY A 123 19.65 -47.13 55.77
C GLY A 123 18.72 -48.09 56.54
N SER A 124 18.83 -48.14 57.87
CA SER A 124 17.98 -48.99 58.73
C SER A 124 16.63 -48.37 59.12
N LEU A 125 16.38 -47.09 58.82
CA LEU A 125 15.11 -46.43 59.13
C LEU A 125 13.93 -47.13 58.41
N SER A 126 12.82 -47.36 59.10
CA SER A 126 11.61 -47.89 58.46
C SER A 126 10.99 -46.86 57.51
N LYS A 127 10.09 -47.29 56.61
CA LYS A 127 9.37 -46.37 55.71
C LYS A 127 8.55 -45.34 56.50
N ASP A 128 7.89 -45.77 57.57
CA ASP A 128 7.08 -44.91 58.42
C ASP A 128 7.93 -43.88 59.16
N GLN A 129 9.14 -44.27 59.56
CA GLN A 129 10.13 -43.39 60.15
C GLN A 129 10.64 -42.35 59.16
N ILE A 130 11.02 -42.78 57.94
CA ILE A 130 11.45 -41.86 56.89
C ILE A 130 10.33 -40.87 56.54
N ALA A 131 9.09 -41.33 56.40
CA ALA A 131 7.94 -40.48 56.12
C ALA A 131 7.65 -39.43 57.21
N LYS A 132 8.17 -39.62 58.43
CA LYS A 132 8.04 -38.69 59.57
C LYS A 132 9.21 -37.71 59.71
N LEU A 133 10.25 -37.82 58.89
CA LEU A 133 11.26 -36.76 58.83
C LEU A 133 10.60 -35.43 58.41
N THR A 134 11.21 -34.33 58.83
CA THR A 134 10.80 -33.03 58.29
C THR A 134 11.44 -32.82 56.92
N PRO A 135 10.87 -31.97 56.05
CA PRO A 135 11.50 -31.57 54.80
C PRO A 135 12.95 -31.06 55.01
N GLU A 136 13.19 -30.31 56.09
CA GLU A 136 14.52 -29.76 56.44
C GLU A 136 15.51 -30.88 56.80
N THR A 137 15.12 -31.83 57.65
CA THR A 137 16.00 -32.94 58.04
C THR A 137 16.22 -33.95 56.94
N ALA A 138 15.21 -34.22 56.11
CA ALA A 138 15.37 -35.05 54.91
C ALA A 138 16.33 -34.40 53.89
N GLY A 139 16.27 -33.06 53.75
CA GLY A 139 17.21 -32.29 52.93
C GLY A 139 18.65 -32.33 53.46
N ALA A 140 18.84 -32.46 54.78
CA ALA A 140 20.15 -32.54 55.42
C ALA A 140 20.87 -33.89 55.25
N LEU A 141 20.23 -34.90 54.65
CA LEU A 141 20.87 -36.18 54.35
C LEU A 141 22.02 -36.00 53.35
N THR A 142 23.19 -36.51 53.71
CA THR A 142 24.37 -36.57 52.86
C THR A 142 24.20 -37.58 51.73
N ASP A 143 25.02 -37.47 50.68
CA ASP A 143 24.95 -38.40 49.53
C ASP A 143 25.28 -39.84 49.93
N GLU A 144 26.21 -40.03 50.87
CA GLU A 144 26.55 -41.35 51.42
C GLU A 144 25.37 -41.98 52.16
N GLN A 145 24.61 -41.18 52.92
CA GLN A 145 23.39 -41.64 53.60
C GLN A 145 22.28 -41.97 52.60
N LYS A 146 22.04 -41.10 51.60
CA LYS A 146 21.05 -41.33 50.54
C LYS A 146 21.35 -42.60 49.73
N ALA A 147 22.63 -42.91 49.52
CA ALA A 147 23.06 -44.13 48.83
C ALA A 147 22.71 -45.43 49.58
N LYS A 148 22.48 -45.37 50.90
CA LYS A 148 22.07 -46.52 51.73
C LYS A 148 20.55 -46.73 51.78
N LEU A 149 19.75 -45.80 51.27
CA LEU A 149 18.30 -45.94 51.21
C LEU A 149 17.87 -46.90 50.09
N SER A 150 16.92 -47.78 50.39
CA SER A 150 16.19 -48.58 49.41
C SER A 150 15.30 -47.70 48.53
N ASP A 151 14.86 -48.23 47.39
CA ASP A 151 13.99 -47.47 46.48
C ASP A 151 12.64 -47.14 47.12
N GLU A 152 12.11 -48.03 47.98
CA GLU A 152 10.87 -47.77 48.69
C GLU A 152 11.02 -46.76 49.83
N GLN A 153 12.21 -46.67 50.44
CA GLN A 153 12.54 -45.63 51.41
C GLN A 153 12.67 -44.27 50.71
N LYS A 154 13.35 -44.21 49.56
CA LYS A 154 13.46 -42.99 48.74
C LYS A 154 12.09 -42.49 48.27
N ALA A 155 11.16 -43.39 47.98
CA ALA A 155 9.80 -43.04 47.54
C ALA A 155 8.99 -42.28 48.59
N VAL A 156 9.25 -42.51 49.89
CA VAL A 156 8.54 -41.86 51.01
C VAL A 156 9.35 -40.75 51.68
N LEU A 157 10.54 -40.43 51.17
CA LEU A 157 11.39 -39.38 51.72
C LEU A 157 10.68 -38.03 51.61
N PRO A 158 10.45 -37.32 52.74
CA PRO A 158 9.91 -35.97 52.74
C PRO A 158 10.80 -35.07 51.90
N LYS A 159 10.23 -34.46 50.86
CA LYS A 159 11.00 -33.61 49.96
C LYS A 159 11.10 -32.24 50.61
N ALA A 160 12.33 -31.73 50.79
CA ALA A 160 12.54 -30.32 51.11
C ALA A 160 11.76 -29.45 50.10
N GLU A 161 11.03 -28.44 50.56
CA GLU A 161 10.70 -27.32 49.68
C GLU A 161 12.03 -26.74 49.23
N LEU A 162 12.35 -26.93 47.95
CA LEU A 162 13.60 -26.42 47.39
C LEU A 162 13.47 -24.90 47.33
N ASP A 163 14.28 -24.20 48.09
CA ASP A 163 14.41 -22.74 47.94
C ASP A 163 15.20 -22.45 46.67
N PHE A 164 14.48 -22.13 45.60
CA PHE A 164 15.07 -21.82 44.29
C PHE A 164 15.99 -20.59 44.31
N ALA A 165 15.93 -19.74 45.35
CA ALA A 165 16.86 -18.62 45.49
C ALA A 165 18.26 -19.05 45.96
N THR A 166 18.40 -20.24 46.57
CA THR A 166 19.66 -20.74 47.14
C THR A 166 20.06 -22.13 46.64
N ALA A 167 19.21 -22.79 45.84
CA ALA A 167 19.46 -24.12 45.30
C ALA A 167 20.69 -24.18 44.37
N THR A 168 21.46 -25.26 44.47
CA THR A 168 22.58 -25.52 43.56
C THR A 168 22.09 -26.09 42.23
N ALA A 169 22.93 -26.01 41.21
CA ALA A 169 22.66 -26.60 39.89
C ALA A 169 22.37 -28.11 39.98
N GLU A 170 23.11 -28.87 40.80
CA GLU A 170 22.85 -30.31 40.95
C GLU A 170 21.50 -30.59 41.61
N GLN A 171 21.08 -29.76 42.57
CA GLN A 171 19.81 -29.94 43.27
C GLN A 171 18.61 -29.71 42.34
N ILE A 172 18.67 -28.70 41.47
CA ILE A 172 17.61 -28.43 40.49
C ILE A 172 17.57 -29.55 39.43
N LYS A 173 18.73 -29.99 38.93
CA LYS A 173 18.81 -31.10 37.95
C LYS A 173 18.31 -32.43 38.52
N ALA A 174 18.36 -32.62 39.84
CA ALA A 174 17.86 -33.82 40.50
C ALA A 174 16.33 -33.84 40.68
N LEU A 175 15.60 -32.76 40.37
CA LEU A 175 14.14 -32.72 40.46
C LEU A 175 13.51 -33.69 39.45
N THR A 176 12.58 -34.50 39.90
CA THR A 176 11.84 -35.39 38.99
C THR A 176 10.81 -34.60 38.17
N PRO A 177 10.39 -35.13 37.00
CA PRO A 177 9.25 -34.60 36.24
C PRO A 177 8.03 -34.27 37.11
N GLU A 178 7.69 -35.13 38.07
CA GLU A 178 6.53 -34.91 38.95
C GLU A 178 6.73 -33.77 39.94
N GLN A 179 7.98 -33.49 40.36
CA GLN A 179 8.29 -32.33 41.21
C GLN A 179 8.24 -31.02 40.43
N LEU A 180 8.64 -31.06 39.16
CA LEU A 180 8.60 -29.89 38.28
C LEU A 180 7.17 -29.44 37.93
N LYS A 181 6.16 -30.31 38.05
CA LYS A 181 4.74 -29.89 37.95
C LYS A 181 4.30 -28.96 39.08
N GLY A 182 4.96 -29.03 40.23
CA GLY A 182 4.56 -28.31 41.45
C GLY A 182 5.29 -27.00 41.69
N ILE A 183 6.21 -26.60 40.80
CA ILE A 183 6.93 -25.33 40.91
C ILE A 183 6.07 -24.18 40.41
N THR A 184 6.36 -22.96 40.85
CA THR A 184 5.63 -21.75 40.41
C THR A 184 6.39 -20.98 39.33
N PRO A 185 5.72 -20.12 38.54
CA PRO A 185 6.37 -19.21 37.60
C PRO A 185 7.53 -18.40 38.20
N GLU A 186 7.37 -17.90 39.42
CA GLU A 186 8.40 -17.10 40.12
C GLU A 186 9.63 -17.94 40.43
N GLN A 187 9.45 -19.23 40.75
CA GLN A 187 10.56 -20.14 41.01
C GLN A 187 11.33 -20.48 39.74
N VAL A 188 10.65 -20.58 38.58
CA VAL A 188 11.30 -20.85 37.29
C VAL A 188 12.25 -19.72 36.88
N ILE A 189 11.87 -18.47 37.14
CA ILE A 189 12.69 -17.30 36.80
C ILE A 189 13.98 -17.26 37.62
N LEU A 190 14.00 -17.88 38.81
CA LEU A 190 15.19 -17.98 39.67
C LEU A 190 16.19 -19.06 39.19
N ILE A 191 15.79 -19.96 38.28
CA ILE A 191 16.68 -21.00 37.74
C ILE A 191 17.66 -20.35 36.76
N SER A 192 18.96 -20.48 36.99
CA SER A 192 19.96 -19.93 36.07
C SER A 192 19.85 -20.52 34.65
N VAL A 193 20.25 -19.72 33.65
CA VAL A 193 20.27 -20.10 32.22
C VAL A 193 21.00 -21.41 31.96
N ASP A 194 22.17 -21.62 32.57
CA ASP A 194 22.97 -22.83 32.41
C ASP A 194 22.24 -24.08 32.94
N VAL A 195 21.51 -23.93 34.05
CA VAL A 195 20.75 -25.04 34.64
C VAL A 195 19.55 -25.42 33.78
N ILE A 196 18.85 -24.44 33.19
CA ILE A 196 17.74 -24.70 32.26
C ILE A 196 18.20 -25.49 31.03
N ALA A 197 19.35 -25.13 30.46
CA ALA A 197 19.91 -25.81 29.29
C ALA A 197 20.22 -27.30 29.55
N GLU A 198 20.51 -27.64 30.81
CA GLU A 198 20.86 -28.99 31.23
C GLU A 198 19.67 -29.83 31.73
N LEU A 199 18.46 -29.26 31.81
CA LEU A 199 17.26 -30.04 32.12
C LEU A 199 16.97 -31.04 31.00
N SER A 200 16.62 -32.26 31.38
CA SER A 200 16.23 -33.29 30.43
C SER A 200 14.92 -32.97 29.72
N VAL A 201 14.72 -33.59 28.55
CA VAL A 201 13.48 -33.49 27.76
C VAL A 201 12.25 -33.88 28.61
N ASP A 202 12.34 -34.93 29.44
CA ASP A 202 11.24 -35.36 30.30
C ASP A 202 10.93 -34.36 31.43
N GLN A 203 11.96 -33.71 31.98
CA GLN A 203 11.80 -32.65 32.99
C GLN A 203 11.10 -31.42 32.39
N LEU A 204 11.55 -30.97 31.21
CA LEU A 204 10.95 -29.82 30.53
C LEU A 204 9.51 -30.11 30.06
N LYS A 205 9.24 -31.32 29.59
CA LYS A 205 7.89 -31.79 29.22
C LYS A 205 6.93 -31.82 30.40
N ALA A 206 7.44 -31.96 31.62
CA ALA A 206 6.63 -32.06 32.82
C ALA A 206 6.36 -30.72 33.50
N LEU A 207 6.92 -29.62 32.99
CA LEU A 207 6.46 -28.29 33.37
C LEU A 207 4.96 -28.15 33.11
N THR A 208 4.32 -27.24 33.82
CA THR A 208 2.98 -26.78 33.46
C THR A 208 3.07 -25.74 32.35
N PRO A 209 2.00 -25.52 31.57
CA PRO A 209 1.95 -24.39 30.64
C PRO A 209 2.34 -23.03 31.24
N GLU A 210 1.93 -22.78 32.49
CA GLU A 210 2.20 -21.54 33.21
C GLU A 210 3.70 -21.37 33.52
N THR A 211 4.34 -22.43 34.01
CA THR A 211 5.77 -22.44 34.33
C THR A 211 6.65 -22.46 33.08
N ALA A 212 6.25 -23.19 32.03
CA ALA A 212 6.92 -23.14 30.73
C ALA A 212 6.81 -21.75 30.07
N GLY A 213 5.67 -21.08 30.23
CA GLY A 213 5.45 -19.71 29.76
C GLY A 213 6.33 -18.68 30.49
N ALA A 214 6.60 -18.91 31.78
CA ALA A 214 7.42 -18.04 32.63
C ALA A 214 8.93 -18.07 32.35
N LEU A 215 9.41 -19.01 31.50
CA LEU A 215 10.80 -19.01 31.06
C LEU A 215 11.15 -17.69 30.37
N THR A 216 12.22 -17.05 30.83
CA THR A 216 12.78 -15.82 30.25
C THR A 216 13.34 -16.09 28.85
N ASP A 217 13.51 -15.03 28.07
CA ASP A 217 14.08 -15.13 26.71
C ASP A 217 15.50 -15.70 26.72
N ASP A 218 16.31 -15.30 27.70
CA ASP A 218 17.67 -15.83 27.88
C ASP A 218 17.64 -17.34 28.17
N GLN A 219 16.74 -17.80 29.05
CA GLN A 219 16.55 -19.22 29.34
C GLN A 219 16.11 -20.00 28.09
N LYS A 220 15.14 -19.47 27.32
CA LYS A 220 14.67 -20.10 26.07
C LYS A 220 15.75 -20.15 25.00
N ALA A 221 16.62 -19.14 24.93
CA ALA A 221 17.70 -19.06 23.96
C ALA A 221 18.73 -20.19 24.15
N GLN A 222 18.93 -20.67 25.38
CA GLN A 222 19.88 -21.75 25.69
C GLN A 222 19.32 -23.17 25.44
N LEU A 223 18.02 -23.32 25.20
CA LEU A 223 17.41 -24.63 24.94
C LEU A 223 17.75 -25.14 23.54
N SER A 224 18.02 -26.45 23.42
CA SER A 224 18.14 -27.15 22.15
C SER A 224 16.79 -27.22 21.42
N ASP A 225 16.81 -27.56 20.13
CA ASP A 225 15.60 -27.70 19.33
C ASP A 225 14.69 -28.82 19.86
N GLU A 226 15.28 -29.94 20.32
CA GLU A 226 14.53 -31.04 20.94
C GLU A 226 13.87 -30.63 22.26
N GLN A 227 14.57 -29.83 23.08
CA GLN A 227 14.03 -29.31 24.33
C GLN A 227 12.90 -28.31 24.06
N LYS A 228 13.05 -27.41 23.10
CA LYS A 228 12.00 -26.46 22.68
C LYS A 228 10.75 -27.18 22.15
N ALA A 229 10.92 -28.29 21.43
CA ALA A 229 9.81 -29.04 20.86
C ALA A 229 8.89 -29.68 21.90
N VAL A 230 9.41 -30.00 23.10
CA VAL A 230 8.65 -30.67 24.16
C VAL A 230 8.12 -29.75 25.24
N LEU A 231 8.47 -28.46 25.22
CA LEU A 231 7.91 -27.50 26.16
C LEU A 231 6.37 -27.54 26.07
N PRO A 232 5.67 -27.69 27.22
CA PRO A 232 4.23 -27.59 27.28
C PRO A 232 3.80 -26.28 26.63
N LYS A 233 3.02 -26.40 25.55
CA LYS A 233 2.40 -25.24 24.93
C LYS A 233 1.24 -24.84 25.83
N ALA A 234 1.15 -23.57 26.19
CA ALA A 234 -0.08 -23.06 26.76
C ALA A 234 -1.18 -23.15 25.70
N GLU A 235 -2.11 -24.09 25.89
CA GLU A 235 -3.48 -23.85 25.49
C GLU A 235 -4.01 -22.76 26.41
N LEU A 236 -3.69 -21.51 26.04
CA LEU A 236 -4.20 -20.35 26.73
C LEU A 236 -5.72 -20.35 26.56
N ASP A 237 -6.46 -20.45 27.66
CA ASP A 237 -7.90 -20.26 27.62
C ASP A 237 -8.20 -18.76 27.45
N PHE A 238 -8.42 -18.34 26.21
CA PHE A 238 -8.70 -16.95 25.85
C PHE A 238 -9.97 -16.40 26.53
N ALA A 239 -10.84 -17.23 27.10
CA ALA A 239 -12.01 -16.77 27.85
C ALA A 239 -11.65 -16.29 29.27
N THR A 240 -10.52 -16.74 29.83
CA THR A 240 -10.09 -16.43 31.21
C THR A 240 -8.70 -15.81 31.28
N ALA A 241 -7.99 -15.69 30.16
CA ALA A 241 -6.66 -15.11 30.08
C ALA A 241 -6.63 -13.63 30.53
N THR A 242 -5.59 -13.29 31.29
CA THR A 242 -5.28 -11.91 31.68
C THR A 242 -4.65 -11.12 30.54
N ALA A 243 -4.68 -9.79 30.64
CA ALA A 243 -4.05 -8.90 29.68
C ALA A 243 -2.54 -9.16 29.53
N GLU A 244 -1.84 -9.35 30.66
CA GLU A 244 -0.40 -9.67 30.65
C GLU A 244 -0.10 -10.99 29.94
N GLN A 245 -0.93 -12.02 30.12
CA GLN A 245 -0.74 -13.33 29.48
C GLN A 245 -0.90 -13.25 27.96
N ILE A 246 -1.88 -12.49 27.46
CA ILE A 246 -2.09 -12.32 26.01
C ILE A 246 -0.93 -11.53 25.39
N LYS A 247 -0.47 -10.46 26.05
CA LYS A 247 0.68 -9.66 25.57
C LYS A 247 1.99 -10.43 25.57
N ALA A 248 2.13 -11.44 26.41
CA ALA A 248 3.31 -12.30 26.46
C ALA A 248 3.36 -13.34 25.31
N LEU A 249 2.32 -13.46 24.49
CA LEU A 249 2.31 -14.38 23.36
C LEU A 249 3.33 -13.95 22.29
N THR A 250 4.18 -14.91 21.91
CA THR A 250 5.14 -14.73 20.82
C THR A 250 4.45 -14.72 19.45
N PRO A 251 5.08 -14.13 18.41
CA PRO A 251 4.62 -14.24 17.01
C PRO A 251 4.23 -15.66 16.58
N GLU A 252 5.07 -16.66 16.86
CA GLU A 252 4.79 -18.07 16.56
C GLU A 252 3.55 -18.62 17.28
N GLN A 253 3.29 -18.18 18.52
CA GLN A 253 2.09 -18.58 19.25
C GLN A 253 0.83 -17.90 18.69
N LEU A 254 0.95 -16.65 18.25
CA LEU A 254 -0.15 -15.91 17.62
C LEU A 254 -0.57 -16.49 16.27
N LYS A 255 0.33 -17.18 15.54
CA LYS A 255 -0.04 -17.95 14.34
C LYS A 255 -0.97 -19.13 14.64
N ALA A 256 -0.93 -19.67 15.86
CA ALA A 256 -1.68 -20.86 16.25
C ALA A 256 -3.07 -20.55 16.82
N ILE A 257 -3.40 -19.28 17.07
CA ILE A 257 -4.69 -18.89 17.62
C ILE A 257 -5.77 -18.90 16.53
N THR A 258 -6.98 -19.30 16.92
CA THR A 258 -8.10 -19.45 16.00
C THR A 258 -8.92 -18.15 15.86
N PRO A 259 -9.72 -18.02 14.78
CA PRO A 259 -10.72 -16.96 14.62
C PRO A 259 -11.67 -16.78 15.80
N GLU A 260 -11.97 -17.84 16.54
CA GLU A 260 -12.87 -17.73 17.71
C GLU A 260 -12.14 -17.30 18.98
N GLN A 261 -10.84 -17.60 19.09
CA GLN A 261 -10.03 -17.16 20.22
C GLN A 261 -9.72 -15.66 20.16
N ILE A 262 -9.41 -15.10 18.98
CA ILE A 262 -9.11 -13.67 18.84
C ILE A 262 -10.31 -12.77 19.19
N LYS A 263 -11.54 -13.24 18.94
CA LYS A 263 -12.78 -12.53 19.30
C LYS A 263 -13.01 -12.44 20.81
N LEU A 264 -12.40 -13.35 21.59
CA LEU A 264 -12.51 -13.35 23.05
C LEU A 264 -11.53 -12.37 23.71
N ILE A 265 -10.53 -11.88 22.98
CA ILE A 265 -9.56 -10.91 23.50
C ILE A 265 -10.23 -9.54 23.61
N SER A 266 -10.14 -8.91 24.78
CA SER A 266 -10.73 -7.58 24.98
C SER A 266 -10.07 -6.53 24.10
N ILE A 267 -10.81 -5.45 23.82
CA ILE A 267 -10.33 -4.31 23.02
C ILE A 267 -9.07 -3.70 23.64
N ASP A 268 -9.07 -3.51 24.97
CA ASP A 268 -7.94 -2.92 25.70
C ASP A 268 -6.64 -3.72 25.50
N VAL A 269 -6.73 -5.04 25.37
CA VAL A 269 -5.57 -5.90 25.15
C VAL A 269 -5.13 -5.88 23.68
N ILE A 270 -6.07 -5.90 22.73
CA ILE A 270 -5.79 -5.87 21.29
C ILE A 270 -4.98 -4.64 20.90
N VAL A 271 -5.34 -3.46 21.42
CA VAL A 271 -4.65 -2.20 21.08
C VAL A 271 -3.24 -2.11 21.64
N GLU A 272 -2.93 -2.91 22.67
CA GLU A 272 -1.61 -2.97 23.28
C GLU A 272 -0.70 -4.05 22.67
N LEU A 273 -1.21 -4.88 21.74
CA LEU A 273 -0.37 -5.79 20.98
C LEU A 273 0.59 -5.00 20.07
N SER A 274 1.84 -5.46 20.04
CA SER A 274 2.86 -4.88 19.17
C SER A 274 2.54 -5.10 17.69
N VAL A 275 3.15 -4.28 16.83
CA VAL A 275 3.04 -4.39 15.37
C VAL A 275 3.50 -5.78 14.89
N GLU A 276 4.59 -6.30 15.43
CA GLU A 276 5.14 -7.63 15.10
C GLU A 276 4.21 -8.77 15.54
N GLN A 277 3.53 -8.63 16.68
CA GLN A 277 2.53 -9.60 17.13
C GLN A 277 1.30 -9.61 16.22
N LEU A 278 0.81 -8.44 15.80
CA LEU A 278 -0.32 -8.34 14.88
C LEU A 278 0.02 -8.85 13.48
N GLU A 279 1.23 -8.57 12.98
CA GLU A 279 1.75 -9.09 11.71
C GLU A 279 1.90 -10.62 11.72
N ALA A 280 2.07 -11.22 12.89
CA ALA A 280 2.19 -12.67 13.03
C ALA A 280 0.86 -13.43 12.97
N LEU A 281 -0.28 -12.74 13.02
CA LEU A 281 -1.58 -13.40 12.90
C LEU A 281 -1.70 -14.13 11.55
N THR A 282 -2.59 -15.13 11.48
CA THR A 282 -2.98 -15.63 10.16
C THR A 282 -3.96 -14.66 9.52
N PRO A 283 -4.08 -14.63 8.19
CA PRO A 283 -5.06 -13.78 7.52
C PRO A 283 -6.51 -14.10 7.93
N GLU A 284 -6.81 -15.37 8.24
CA GLU A 284 -8.12 -15.81 8.75
C GLU A 284 -8.39 -15.24 10.16
N THR A 285 -7.41 -15.33 11.05
CA THR A 285 -7.50 -14.80 12.42
C THR A 285 -7.57 -13.27 12.43
N ALA A 286 -6.76 -12.58 11.63
CA ALA A 286 -6.79 -11.13 11.50
C ALA A 286 -8.13 -10.64 10.91
N GLY A 287 -8.70 -11.38 9.95
CA GLY A 287 -10.02 -11.13 9.40
C GLY A 287 -11.15 -11.23 10.43
N ALA A 288 -11.00 -12.15 11.40
CA ALA A 288 -11.97 -12.44 12.45
C ALA A 288 -12.01 -11.43 13.61
N LEU A 289 -11.08 -10.45 13.66
CA LEU A 289 -11.17 -9.31 14.56
C LEU A 289 -12.53 -8.60 14.40
N THR A 290 -13.16 -8.26 15.53
CA THR A 290 -14.45 -7.55 15.53
C THR A 290 -14.28 -6.11 15.03
N ASP A 291 -15.37 -5.50 14.58
CA ASP A 291 -15.34 -4.11 14.10
C ASP A 291 -14.90 -3.14 15.21
N ASP A 292 -15.31 -3.40 16.46
CA ASP A 292 -14.89 -2.61 17.62
C ASP A 292 -13.38 -2.75 17.90
N GLN A 293 -12.84 -3.97 17.80
CA GLN A 293 -11.40 -4.20 17.92
C GLN A 293 -10.63 -3.47 16.81
N LYS A 294 -11.06 -3.60 15.55
CA LYS A 294 -10.44 -2.93 14.39
C LYS A 294 -10.51 -1.41 14.49
N ALA A 295 -11.62 -0.86 14.98
CA ALA A 295 -11.81 0.58 15.10
C ALA A 295 -10.76 1.24 16.01
N GLN A 296 -10.37 0.55 17.08
CA GLN A 296 -9.46 1.07 18.12
C GLN A 296 -7.98 0.86 17.82
N LEU A 297 -7.62 0.05 16.81
CA LEU A 297 -6.24 -0.08 16.35
C LEU A 297 -5.71 1.24 15.77
N SER A 298 -4.44 1.53 16.03
CA SER A 298 -3.71 2.63 15.39
C SER A 298 -3.55 2.39 13.88
N ASP A 299 -3.24 3.46 13.12
CA ASP A 299 -3.04 3.36 11.66
C ASP A 299 -1.87 2.43 11.31
N GLU A 300 -0.83 2.41 12.13
CA GLU A 300 0.34 1.53 11.94
C GLU A 300 -0.03 0.06 12.16
N GLN A 301 -0.75 -0.26 13.25
CA GLN A 301 -1.26 -1.60 13.51
C GLN A 301 -2.23 -2.09 12.42
N LYS A 302 -3.12 -1.21 11.92
CA LYS A 302 -4.04 -1.53 10.82
C LYS A 302 -3.29 -1.85 9.53
N ALA A 303 -2.20 -1.15 9.24
CA ALA A 303 -1.40 -1.36 8.04
C ALA A 303 -0.71 -2.74 8.03
N THR A 304 -0.30 -3.23 9.20
CA THR A 304 0.45 -4.49 9.36
C THR A 304 -0.40 -5.73 9.56
N LEU A 305 -1.71 -5.58 9.79
CA LEU A 305 -2.61 -6.73 9.87
C LEU A 305 -2.48 -7.61 8.60
N PRO A 306 -2.23 -8.92 8.77
CA PRO A 306 -2.25 -9.91 7.71
C PRO A 306 -3.58 -9.84 6.99
N LYS A 307 -3.53 -9.53 5.70
CA LYS A 307 -4.72 -9.34 4.89
C LYS A 307 -5.13 -10.71 4.35
N ALA A 308 -6.36 -11.15 4.64
CA ALA A 308 -6.92 -12.33 3.99
C ALA A 308 -6.84 -12.13 2.47
N GLU A 309 -6.18 -13.04 1.76
CA GLU A 309 -6.51 -13.25 0.36
C GLU A 309 -7.98 -13.69 0.35
N LEU A 310 -8.86 -12.74 0.07
CA LEU A 310 -10.29 -13.00 0.01
C LEU A 310 -10.51 -13.93 -1.19
N ASP A 311 -10.96 -15.15 -0.93
CA ASP A 311 -11.41 -16.03 -1.99
C ASP A 311 -12.77 -15.55 -2.51
N PHE A 312 -12.76 -14.80 -3.61
CA PHE A 312 -13.95 -14.25 -4.23
C PHE A 312 -14.94 -15.33 -4.73
N ALA A 313 -14.53 -16.59 -4.84
CA ALA A 313 -15.45 -17.69 -5.19
C ALA A 313 -16.35 -18.10 -4.01
N THR A 314 -15.93 -17.84 -2.77
CA THR A 314 -16.65 -18.26 -1.54
C THR A 314 -17.01 -17.08 -0.63
N ALA A 315 -16.52 -15.88 -0.91
CA ALA A 315 -16.77 -14.68 -0.12
C ALA A 315 -18.27 -14.31 -0.02
N THR A 316 -18.70 -13.89 1.16
CA THR A 316 -20.05 -13.36 1.38
C THR A 316 -20.17 -11.91 0.91
N ALA A 317 -21.40 -11.45 0.74
CA ALA A 317 -21.70 -10.07 0.37
C ALA A 317 -21.13 -9.06 1.37
N GLU A 318 -21.23 -9.35 2.67
CA GLU A 318 -20.69 -8.50 3.74
C GLU A 318 -19.16 -8.42 3.69
N GLN A 319 -18.48 -9.54 3.38
CA GLN A 319 -17.02 -9.57 3.29
C GLN A 319 -16.50 -8.74 2.11
N ILE A 320 -17.16 -8.79 0.95
CA ILE A 320 -16.78 -7.98 -0.21
C ILE A 320 -17.06 -6.49 0.05
N LYS A 321 -18.18 -6.14 0.68
CA LYS A 321 -18.51 -4.74 1.04
C LYS A 321 -17.56 -4.15 2.08
N ALA A 322 -16.93 -4.99 2.91
CA ALA A 322 -15.95 -4.55 3.89
C ALA A 322 -14.56 -4.25 3.29
N LEU A 323 -14.33 -4.53 1.99
CA LEU A 323 -13.06 -4.22 1.34
C LEU A 323 -12.83 -2.71 1.27
N THR A 324 -11.69 -2.26 1.76
CA THR A 324 -11.26 -0.87 1.64
C THR A 324 -10.89 -0.52 0.19
N PRO A 325 -10.94 0.77 -0.19
CA PRO A 325 -10.42 1.25 -1.48
C PRO A 325 -9.02 0.72 -1.81
N GLU A 326 -8.10 0.66 -0.85
CA GLU A 326 -6.74 0.18 -1.08
C GLU A 326 -6.68 -1.32 -1.37
N GLN A 327 -7.58 -2.12 -0.76
CA GLN A 327 -7.69 -3.56 -1.06
C GLN A 327 -8.24 -3.82 -2.45
N LEU A 328 -9.14 -2.96 -2.93
CA LEU A 328 -9.72 -3.07 -4.28
C LEU A 328 -8.71 -2.74 -5.41
N LYS A 329 -7.59 -2.07 -5.11
CA LYS A 329 -6.48 -1.91 -6.09
C LYS A 329 -5.74 -3.22 -6.38
N GLY A 330 -5.73 -4.15 -5.42
CA GLY A 330 -4.95 -5.39 -5.47
C GLY A 330 -5.71 -6.59 -6.03
N ILE A 331 -7.01 -6.44 -6.32
CA ILE A 331 -7.81 -7.53 -6.89
C ILE A 331 -7.51 -7.69 -8.38
N THR A 332 -7.80 -8.87 -8.91
CA THR A 332 -7.60 -9.23 -10.32
C THR A 332 -8.89 -9.15 -11.13
N PRO A 333 -8.82 -9.00 -12.46
CA PRO A 333 -9.98 -9.09 -13.35
C PRO A 333 -10.84 -10.34 -13.11
N GLU A 334 -10.21 -11.49 -12.87
CA GLU A 334 -10.86 -12.78 -12.61
C GLU A 334 -11.62 -12.79 -11.28
N GLN A 335 -11.15 -12.02 -10.28
CA GLN A 335 -11.85 -11.88 -9.01
C GLN A 335 -13.07 -10.95 -9.12
N VAL A 336 -12.98 -9.91 -9.96
CA VAL A 336 -14.08 -8.95 -10.17
C VAL A 336 -15.30 -9.62 -10.77
N ILE A 337 -15.12 -10.53 -11.72
CA ILE A 337 -16.24 -11.25 -12.36
C ILE A 337 -16.95 -12.22 -11.40
N LEU A 338 -16.33 -12.57 -10.28
CA LEU A 338 -16.94 -13.43 -9.25
C LEU A 338 -17.79 -12.63 -8.24
N ILE A 339 -17.67 -11.29 -8.22
CA ILE A 339 -18.52 -10.44 -7.38
C ILE A 339 -19.95 -10.48 -7.93
N SER A 340 -20.92 -10.86 -7.10
CA SER A 340 -22.31 -10.91 -7.57
C SER A 340 -22.84 -9.54 -7.98
N ILE A 341 -23.83 -9.52 -8.87
CA ILE A 341 -24.44 -8.29 -9.38
C ILE A 341 -25.10 -7.46 -8.26
N GLU A 342 -25.63 -8.11 -7.22
CA GLU A 342 -26.18 -7.45 -6.04
C GLU A 342 -25.09 -6.76 -5.21
N VAL A 343 -23.95 -7.41 -5.04
CA VAL A 343 -22.84 -6.86 -4.25
C VAL A 343 -22.18 -5.69 -4.96
N ILE A 344 -21.96 -5.79 -6.27
CA ILE A 344 -21.43 -4.68 -7.10
C ILE A 344 -22.24 -3.40 -6.94
N ALA A 345 -23.58 -3.52 -6.91
CA ALA A 345 -24.48 -2.38 -6.80
C ALA A 345 -24.38 -1.66 -5.46
N GLU A 346 -23.92 -2.36 -4.43
CA GLU A 346 -23.81 -1.87 -3.07
C GLU A 346 -22.41 -1.36 -2.70
N LEU A 347 -21.42 -1.49 -3.58
CA LEU A 347 -20.10 -0.89 -3.38
C LEU A 347 -20.19 0.64 -3.37
N SER A 348 -19.43 1.28 -2.48
CA SER A 348 -19.38 2.73 -2.40
C SER A 348 -18.72 3.35 -3.64
N VAL A 349 -18.96 4.64 -3.85
CA VAL A 349 -18.33 5.44 -4.91
C VAL A 349 -16.80 5.40 -4.75
N GLU A 350 -16.29 5.52 -3.52
CA GLU A 350 -14.85 5.46 -3.21
C GLU A 350 -14.24 4.08 -3.48
N GLN A 351 -14.98 3.01 -3.18
CA GLN A 351 -14.57 1.64 -3.49
C GLN A 351 -14.43 1.41 -4.99
N LEU A 352 -15.43 1.83 -5.77
CA LEU A 352 -15.42 1.70 -7.23
C LEU A 352 -14.36 2.60 -7.88
N GLN A 353 -14.13 3.79 -7.34
CA GLN A 353 -13.08 4.70 -7.80
C GLN A 353 -11.67 4.13 -7.59
N ALA A 354 -11.49 3.26 -6.60
CA ALA A 354 -10.20 2.69 -6.26
C ALA A 354 -9.85 1.41 -7.03
N LEU A 355 -10.78 0.89 -7.85
CA LEU A 355 -10.44 -0.14 -8.83
C LEU A 355 -9.30 0.34 -9.74
N THR A 356 -8.59 -0.60 -10.35
CA THR A 356 -7.66 -0.27 -11.43
C THR A 356 -8.44 -0.17 -12.74
N PRO A 357 -7.89 0.54 -13.75
CA PRO A 357 -8.34 0.46 -15.14
C PRO A 357 -8.68 -0.95 -15.63
N GLU A 358 -7.86 -1.94 -15.26
CA GLU A 358 -7.98 -3.33 -15.69
C GLU A 358 -9.15 -4.03 -14.99
N THR A 359 -9.28 -3.87 -13.68
CA THR A 359 -10.37 -4.48 -12.91
C THR A 359 -11.73 -3.80 -13.17
N ALA A 360 -11.76 -2.48 -13.34
CA ALA A 360 -12.97 -1.77 -13.77
C ALA A 360 -13.41 -2.17 -15.18
N GLY A 361 -12.45 -2.44 -16.08
CA GLY A 361 -12.72 -2.97 -17.42
C GLY A 361 -13.33 -4.37 -17.42
N ALA A 362 -12.94 -5.20 -16.45
CA ALA A 362 -13.39 -6.59 -16.30
C ALA A 362 -14.85 -6.74 -15.82
N LEU A 363 -15.49 -5.68 -15.33
CA LEU A 363 -16.89 -5.69 -14.94
C LEU A 363 -17.79 -6.17 -16.10
N THR A 364 -18.64 -7.16 -15.85
CA THR A 364 -19.58 -7.67 -16.84
C THR A 364 -20.67 -6.64 -17.16
N ASP A 365 -21.37 -6.82 -18.29
CA ASP A 365 -22.45 -5.93 -18.68
C ASP A 365 -23.61 -5.96 -17.66
N GLU A 366 -23.89 -7.12 -17.05
CA GLU A 366 -24.88 -7.27 -16.00
C GLU A 366 -24.48 -6.54 -14.71
N GLN A 367 -23.20 -6.60 -14.33
CA GLN A 367 -22.65 -5.85 -13.19
C GLN A 367 -22.76 -4.33 -13.45
N LYS A 368 -22.31 -3.85 -14.62
CA LYS A 368 -22.40 -2.43 -15.02
C LYS A 368 -23.83 -1.91 -15.08
N ALA A 369 -24.78 -2.75 -15.49
CA ALA A 369 -26.19 -2.39 -15.57
C ALA A 369 -26.82 -2.11 -14.19
N LYS A 370 -26.26 -2.67 -13.11
CA LYS A 370 -26.75 -2.47 -11.74
C LYS A 370 -26.17 -1.23 -11.05
N LEU A 371 -25.09 -0.66 -11.57
CA LEU A 371 -24.49 0.55 -11.01
C LEU A 371 -25.39 1.77 -11.19
N SER A 372 -25.43 2.63 -10.18
CA SER A 372 -26.03 3.96 -10.24
C SER A 372 -25.23 4.89 -11.17
N ASP A 373 -25.81 6.03 -11.52
CA ASP A 373 -25.14 7.01 -12.39
C ASP A 373 -23.89 7.60 -11.71
N ASP A 374 -23.92 7.83 -10.39
CA ASP A 374 -22.79 8.30 -9.61
C ASP A 374 -21.66 7.25 -9.56
N GLN A 375 -22.01 5.98 -9.36
CA GLN A 375 -21.04 4.87 -9.36
C GLN A 375 -20.39 4.71 -10.74
N LYS A 376 -21.16 4.83 -11.83
CA LYS A 376 -20.63 4.79 -13.21
C LYS A 376 -19.70 5.95 -13.50
N ALA A 377 -19.97 7.14 -12.96
CA ALA A 377 -19.18 8.34 -13.19
C ALA A 377 -17.76 8.26 -12.61
N VAL A 378 -17.57 7.49 -11.53
CA VAL A 378 -16.29 7.35 -10.84
C VAL A 378 -15.49 6.11 -11.22
N LEU A 379 -16.06 5.21 -12.01
CA LEU A 379 -15.31 4.04 -12.48
C LEU A 379 -14.01 4.51 -13.18
N PRO A 380 -12.85 3.97 -12.77
CA PRO A 380 -11.59 4.22 -13.44
C PRO A 380 -11.76 3.95 -14.92
N LYS A 381 -11.61 5.00 -15.71
CA LYS A 381 -11.63 4.85 -17.16
C LYS A 381 -10.36 4.10 -17.51
N ALA A 382 -10.50 2.98 -18.22
CA ALA A 382 -9.35 2.34 -18.80
C ALA A 382 -8.69 3.35 -19.75
N GLU A 383 -7.51 3.87 -19.39
CA GLU A 383 -6.59 4.41 -20.38
C GLU A 383 -6.13 3.20 -21.19
N LEU A 384 -6.90 2.88 -22.23
CA LEU A 384 -6.57 1.81 -23.14
C LEU A 384 -5.21 2.16 -23.77
N ASP A 385 -4.18 1.36 -23.50
CA ASP A 385 -2.91 1.46 -24.20
C ASP A 385 -3.14 0.98 -25.64
N PHE A 386 -3.48 1.92 -26.53
CA PHE A 386 -3.79 1.65 -27.93
C PHE A 386 -2.65 0.94 -28.68
N ALA A 387 -1.41 1.00 -28.18
CA ALA A 387 -0.29 0.27 -28.78
C ALA A 387 -0.31 -1.24 -28.48
N LYS A 388 -1.04 -1.68 -27.45
CA LYS A 388 -1.14 -3.09 -27.01
C LYS A 388 -2.56 -3.64 -27.03
N ALA A 389 -3.56 -2.80 -27.30
CA ALA A 389 -4.96 -3.18 -27.30
C ALA A 389 -5.26 -4.27 -28.34
N THR A 390 -6.07 -5.25 -27.95
CA THR A 390 -6.56 -6.29 -28.86
C THR A 390 -7.71 -5.77 -29.73
N ALA A 391 -7.98 -6.46 -30.84
CA ALA A 391 -9.10 -6.13 -31.73
C ALA A 391 -10.45 -6.11 -30.99
N GLU A 392 -10.65 -7.04 -30.05
CA GLU A 392 -11.87 -7.15 -29.25
C GLU A 392 -12.01 -5.97 -28.29
N GLN A 393 -10.92 -5.55 -27.64
CA GLN A 393 -10.91 -4.39 -26.73
C GLN A 393 -11.25 -3.09 -27.46
N ILE A 394 -10.73 -2.89 -28.68
CA ILE A 394 -11.02 -1.70 -29.48
C ILE A 394 -12.48 -1.69 -29.97
N LYS A 395 -13.01 -2.84 -30.38
CA LYS A 395 -14.43 -2.98 -30.79
C LYS A 395 -15.41 -2.81 -29.63
N ALA A 396 -14.98 -3.07 -28.39
CA ALA A 396 -15.81 -2.88 -27.21
C ALA A 396 -15.95 -1.41 -26.79
N LEU A 397 -15.19 -0.48 -27.40
CA LEU A 397 -15.27 0.94 -27.07
C LEU A 397 -16.64 1.53 -27.41
N THR A 398 -17.21 2.23 -26.44
CA THR A 398 -18.49 2.94 -26.61
C THR A 398 -18.31 4.24 -27.40
N PRO A 399 -19.38 4.78 -28.00
CA PRO A 399 -19.35 6.09 -28.65
C PRO A 399 -18.72 7.20 -27.78
N GLU A 400 -19.04 7.25 -26.49
CA GLU A 400 -18.49 8.22 -25.54
C GLU A 400 -16.98 8.04 -25.33
N GLN A 401 -16.49 6.80 -25.29
CA GLN A 401 -15.07 6.51 -25.17
C GLN A 401 -14.32 6.86 -26.45
N LEU A 402 -14.92 6.62 -27.61
CA LEU A 402 -14.37 6.98 -28.92
C LEU A 402 -14.25 8.51 -29.10
N LYS A 403 -15.15 9.31 -28.51
CA LYS A 403 -15.02 10.78 -28.45
C LYS A 403 -13.80 11.26 -27.66
N ALA A 404 -13.32 10.47 -26.70
CA ALA A 404 -12.20 10.84 -25.84
C ALA A 404 -10.83 10.42 -26.41
N ILE A 405 -10.80 9.66 -27.50
CA ILE A 405 -9.57 9.25 -28.18
C ILE A 405 -8.90 10.46 -28.83
N THR A 406 -7.60 10.58 -28.61
CA THR A 406 -6.77 11.63 -29.20
C THR A 406 -6.28 11.27 -30.62
N PRO A 407 -5.89 12.27 -31.44
CA PRO A 407 -5.24 12.07 -32.73
C PRO A 407 -4.01 11.15 -32.73
N GLU A 408 -3.27 11.06 -31.62
CA GLU A 408 -2.12 10.15 -31.53
C GLU A 408 -2.53 8.72 -31.20
N GLN A 409 -3.58 8.54 -30.39
CA GLN A 409 -4.09 7.23 -30.03
C GLN A 409 -4.76 6.52 -31.20
N ILE A 410 -5.52 7.23 -32.05
CA ILE A 410 -6.18 6.61 -33.21
C ILE A 410 -5.18 6.04 -34.21
N LYS A 411 -3.99 6.64 -34.35
CA LYS A 411 -2.91 6.13 -35.22
C LYS A 411 -2.33 4.80 -34.74
N LEU A 412 -2.46 4.49 -33.46
CA LEU A 412 -1.97 3.25 -32.86
C LEU A 412 -2.94 2.07 -33.08
N ILE A 413 -4.19 2.32 -33.49
CA ILE A 413 -5.14 1.27 -33.82
C ILE A 413 -4.70 0.55 -35.10
N SER A 414 -4.49 -0.77 -35.02
CA SER A 414 -4.11 -1.58 -36.18
C SER A 414 -5.08 -1.43 -37.35
N ILE A 415 -4.53 -1.46 -38.57
CA ILE A 415 -5.27 -1.39 -39.83
C ILE A 415 -6.30 -2.53 -39.97
N ASP A 416 -6.07 -3.68 -39.33
CA ASP A 416 -7.01 -4.80 -39.36
C ASP A 416 -8.23 -4.56 -38.46
N VAL A 417 -8.09 -3.71 -37.44
CA VAL A 417 -9.15 -3.43 -36.46
C VAL A 417 -10.00 -2.23 -36.88
N ILE A 418 -9.38 -1.20 -37.47
CA ILE A 418 -10.09 0.02 -37.86
C ILE A 418 -11.20 -0.24 -38.89
N GLY A 419 -10.96 -1.18 -39.82
CA GLY A 419 -11.94 -1.60 -40.83
C GLY A 419 -13.10 -2.41 -40.26
N GLU A 420 -12.97 -2.93 -39.04
CA GLU A 420 -14.00 -3.73 -38.38
C GLU A 420 -14.85 -2.92 -37.39
N LEU A 421 -14.56 -1.62 -37.21
CA LEU A 421 -15.39 -0.72 -36.40
C LEU A 421 -16.75 -0.46 -37.08
N SER A 422 -17.81 -0.41 -36.29
CA SER A 422 -19.14 -0.09 -36.81
C SER A 422 -19.24 1.36 -37.29
N VAL A 423 -20.19 1.63 -38.19
CA VAL A 423 -20.54 2.97 -38.67
C VAL A 423 -20.84 3.93 -37.50
N GLU A 424 -21.53 3.46 -36.47
CA GLU A 424 -21.92 4.21 -35.29
C GLU A 424 -20.73 4.54 -34.38
N GLN A 425 -19.75 3.63 -34.29
CA GLN A 425 -18.49 3.88 -33.60
C GLN A 425 -17.65 4.93 -34.33
N LEU A 426 -17.55 4.83 -35.66
CA LEU A 426 -16.81 5.81 -36.46
C LEU A 426 -17.45 7.20 -36.40
N LYS A 427 -18.79 7.30 -36.45
CA LYS A 427 -19.55 8.56 -36.24
C LYS A 427 -19.27 9.21 -34.89
N ALA A 428 -18.88 8.43 -33.89
CA ALA A 428 -18.64 8.92 -32.55
C ALA A 428 -17.26 9.56 -32.37
N LEU A 429 -16.33 9.40 -33.32
CA LEU A 429 -15.04 10.09 -33.25
C LEU A 429 -15.23 11.61 -33.24
N THR A 430 -14.23 12.35 -32.75
CA THR A 430 -14.17 13.78 -33.01
C THR A 430 -13.65 14.01 -34.42
N PRO A 431 -13.94 15.17 -35.05
CA PRO A 431 -13.40 15.44 -36.37
C PRO A 431 -11.88 15.54 -36.41
N GLU A 432 -11.25 16.00 -35.33
CA GLU A 432 -9.79 16.04 -35.18
C GLU A 432 -9.19 14.63 -35.18
N THR A 433 -9.81 13.70 -34.45
CA THR A 433 -9.37 12.30 -34.39
C THR A 433 -9.67 11.56 -35.70
N ALA A 434 -10.80 11.81 -36.34
CA ALA A 434 -11.11 11.24 -37.67
C ALA A 434 -10.13 11.72 -38.75
N ALA A 435 -9.71 12.99 -38.72
CA ALA A 435 -8.72 13.53 -39.65
C ALA A 435 -7.33 12.90 -39.48
N ALA A 436 -6.99 12.50 -38.25
CA ALA A 436 -5.69 11.93 -37.89
C ALA A 436 -5.50 10.46 -38.30
N LEU A 437 -6.53 9.80 -38.84
CA LEU A 437 -6.41 8.47 -39.43
C LEU A 437 -5.34 8.47 -40.54
N THR A 438 -4.45 7.49 -40.47
CA THR A 438 -3.41 7.27 -41.49
C THR A 438 -4.04 6.83 -42.82
N ASP A 439 -3.29 7.00 -43.92
CA ASP A 439 -3.76 6.59 -45.25
C ASP A 439 -4.02 5.08 -45.32
N ASP A 440 -3.18 4.27 -44.67
CA ASP A 440 -3.35 2.82 -44.58
C ASP A 440 -4.62 2.43 -43.80
N GLN A 441 -4.94 3.16 -42.72
CA GLN A 441 -6.19 2.94 -41.97
C GLN A 441 -7.41 3.34 -42.79
N LYS A 442 -7.37 4.48 -43.49
CA LYS A 442 -8.46 4.93 -44.38
C LYS A 442 -8.71 3.94 -45.52
N ALA A 443 -7.65 3.34 -46.07
CA ALA A 443 -7.75 2.33 -47.13
C ALA A 443 -8.44 1.03 -46.70
N LYS A 444 -8.59 0.78 -45.40
CA LYS A 444 -9.30 -0.38 -44.84
C LYS A 444 -10.77 -0.12 -44.55
N LEU A 445 -11.22 1.13 -44.62
CA LEU A 445 -12.62 1.49 -44.42
C LEU A 445 -13.43 1.23 -45.71
N SER A 446 -14.64 0.71 -45.54
CA SER A 446 -15.65 0.65 -46.61
C SER A 446 -16.19 2.03 -46.97
N GLU A 447 -16.84 2.15 -48.13
CA GLU A 447 -17.47 3.41 -48.58
C GLU A 447 -18.48 3.96 -47.54
N GLU A 448 -19.24 3.08 -46.89
CA GLU A 448 -20.21 3.46 -45.86
C GLU A 448 -19.53 3.98 -44.58
N GLN A 449 -18.44 3.34 -44.16
CA GLN A 449 -17.63 3.77 -43.02
C GLN A 449 -16.92 5.10 -43.28
N VAL A 450 -16.39 5.32 -44.48
CA VAL A 450 -15.79 6.61 -44.87
C VAL A 450 -16.85 7.72 -44.86
N ALA A 451 -18.05 7.46 -45.37
CA ALA A 451 -19.15 8.43 -45.35
C ALA A 451 -19.63 8.78 -43.92
N ALA A 452 -19.43 7.86 -42.98
CA ALA A 452 -19.81 7.97 -41.59
C ALA A 452 -18.81 8.74 -40.71
N LEU A 453 -17.58 8.96 -41.19
CA LEU A 453 -16.57 9.69 -40.43
C LEU A 453 -17.05 11.13 -40.12
N PRO A 454 -16.90 11.59 -38.87
CA PRO A 454 -17.24 12.94 -38.48
C PRO A 454 -16.41 13.90 -39.31
N LYS A 455 -17.12 14.73 -40.06
CA LYS A 455 -16.51 15.81 -40.82
C LYS A 455 -16.14 16.92 -39.84
N PRO A 456 -15.06 17.67 -40.09
CA PRO A 456 -14.77 18.88 -39.31
C PRO A 456 -16.05 19.69 -39.16
N ASP A 457 -16.48 19.89 -37.91
CA ASP A 457 -17.32 21.04 -37.59
C ASP A 457 -16.53 22.23 -38.11
N VAL A 458 -17.07 22.86 -39.16
CA VAL A 458 -16.62 24.09 -39.83
C VAL A 458 -15.23 24.56 -39.35
N PRO A 459 -14.16 24.39 -40.15
CA PRO A 459 -12.80 24.69 -39.71
C PRO A 459 -12.67 26.10 -39.10
N LYS A 460 -12.13 26.16 -37.88
CA LYS A 460 -11.54 27.39 -37.36
C LYS A 460 -10.52 27.91 -38.40
N PRO A 461 -10.45 29.23 -38.64
CA PRO A 461 -9.56 29.82 -39.66
C PRO A 461 -8.06 29.54 -39.47
N ASP A 462 -7.68 28.91 -38.36
CA ASP A 462 -6.28 28.60 -37.98
C ASP A 462 -5.88 27.13 -38.22
N VAL A 463 -6.76 26.28 -38.79
CA VAL A 463 -6.40 24.90 -39.16
C VAL A 463 -5.98 24.86 -40.63
N GLU A 464 -4.78 24.34 -40.90
CA GLU A 464 -4.24 24.22 -42.25
C GLU A 464 -5.05 23.21 -43.08
N ILE A 465 -5.79 23.70 -44.08
CA ILE A 465 -6.52 22.85 -45.03
C ILE A 465 -5.52 22.28 -46.03
N ASP A 466 -5.44 20.96 -46.15
CA ASP A 466 -4.69 20.29 -47.20
C ASP A 466 -5.45 20.37 -48.53
N PHE A 467 -5.24 21.46 -49.27
CA PHE A 467 -5.89 21.71 -50.56
C PHE A 467 -5.53 20.70 -51.64
N ALA A 468 -4.43 19.94 -51.50
CA ALA A 468 -4.02 18.94 -52.49
C ALA A 468 -4.85 17.65 -52.42
N ASN A 469 -5.44 17.35 -51.26
CA ASN A 469 -6.21 16.12 -51.00
C ASN A 469 -7.70 16.38 -50.71
N LEU A 470 -8.23 17.55 -51.09
CA LEU A 470 -9.65 17.87 -50.95
C LEU A 470 -10.56 16.92 -51.76
N THR A 471 -11.66 16.50 -51.15
CA THR A 471 -12.73 15.74 -51.83
C THR A 471 -13.84 16.67 -52.35
N ALA A 472 -14.68 16.14 -53.25
CA ALA A 472 -15.78 16.87 -53.87
C ALA A 472 -16.84 17.33 -52.85
N GLU A 473 -17.06 16.54 -51.79
CA GLU A 473 -17.94 16.84 -50.69
C GLU A 473 -17.32 17.88 -49.74
N ALA A 474 -16.00 17.78 -49.49
CA ALA A 474 -15.29 18.71 -48.61
C ALA A 474 -15.27 20.13 -49.17
N ILE A 475 -15.01 20.29 -50.47
CA ILE A 475 -15.01 21.63 -51.10
C ILE A 475 -16.40 22.28 -51.10
N LYS A 476 -17.47 21.48 -51.20
CA LYS A 476 -18.86 21.95 -51.11
C LYS A 476 -19.27 22.39 -49.71
N ALA A 477 -18.63 21.82 -48.68
CA ALA A 477 -18.94 22.11 -47.28
C ALA A 477 -18.23 23.36 -46.74
N LEU A 478 -17.34 23.99 -47.53
CA LEU A 478 -16.66 25.22 -47.13
C LEU A 478 -17.66 26.36 -46.90
N THR A 479 -17.48 27.09 -45.80
CA THR A 479 -18.33 28.24 -45.48
C THR A 479 -17.99 29.46 -46.34
N PRO A 480 -18.89 30.45 -46.41
CA PRO A 480 -18.61 31.71 -47.10
C PRO A 480 -17.33 32.41 -46.65
N GLU A 481 -17.03 32.40 -45.35
CA GLU A 481 -15.81 32.98 -44.77
C GLU A 481 -14.56 32.21 -45.21
N GLN A 482 -14.64 30.88 -45.30
CA GLN A 482 -13.53 30.04 -45.73
C GLN A 482 -13.24 30.20 -47.22
N LEU A 483 -14.28 30.25 -48.05
CA LEU A 483 -14.14 30.52 -49.48
C LEU A 483 -13.51 31.89 -49.73
N LYS A 484 -13.85 32.92 -48.93
CA LYS A 484 -13.18 34.22 -48.95
C LYS A 484 -11.73 34.17 -48.46
N GLY A 485 -11.41 33.24 -47.55
CA GLY A 485 -10.09 33.09 -46.95
C GLY A 485 -9.09 32.28 -47.76
N ILE A 486 -9.52 31.61 -48.85
CA ILE A 486 -8.61 30.86 -49.74
C ILE A 486 -7.61 31.82 -50.36
N LYS A 487 -6.31 31.57 -50.17
CA LYS A 487 -5.23 32.36 -50.74
C LYS A 487 -4.97 32.00 -52.21
N PRO A 488 -4.42 32.93 -53.01
CA PRO A 488 -3.99 32.66 -54.39
C PRO A 488 -3.17 31.36 -54.55
N ASP A 489 -2.21 31.13 -53.67
CA ASP A 489 -1.34 29.95 -53.74
C ASP A 489 -2.12 28.65 -53.47
N GLN A 490 -3.12 28.71 -52.58
CA GLN A 490 -3.94 27.56 -52.17
C GLN A 490 -4.93 27.15 -53.25
N ILE A 491 -5.55 28.10 -53.96
CA ILE A 491 -6.52 27.76 -55.00
C ILE A 491 -5.87 27.01 -56.17
N THR A 492 -4.57 27.21 -56.41
CA THR A 492 -3.82 26.47 -57.44
C THR A 492 -3.59 25.00 -57.08
N LEU A 493 -3.66 24.65 -55.80
CA LEU A 493 -3.48 23.26 -55.32
C LEU A 493 -4.76 22.43 -55.44
N ILE A 494 -5.92 23.07 -55.63
CA ILE A 494 -7.20 22.38 -55.79
C ILE A 494 -7.22 21.68 -57.16
N LYS A 495 -7.36 20.35 -57.16
CA LYS A 495 -7.44 19.57 -58.40
C LYS A 495 -8.59 20.05 -59.30
N VAL A 496 -8.36 19.99 -60.61
CA VAL A 496 -9.32 20.44 -61.63
C VAL A 496 -10.68 19.73 -61.51
N GLU A 497 -10.70 18.44 -61.15
CA GLU A 497 -11.93 17.68 -60.91
C GLU A 497 -12.72 18.12 -59.67
N ILE A 498 -12.09 18.81 -58.74
CA ILE A 498 -12.69 19.31 -57.51
C ILE A 498 -13.16 20.75 -57.69
N ILE A 499 -12.42 21.58 -58.44
CA ILE A 499 -12.77 23.00 -58.63
C ILE A 499 -14.08 23.19 -59.41
N VAL A 500 -14.37 22.28 -60.35
CA VAL A 500 -15.61 22.28 -61.14
C VAL A 500 -16.85 21.93 -60.31
N VAL A 501 -16.67 21.40 -59.11
CA VAL A 501 -17.75 21.00 -58.20
C VAL A 501 -18.31 22.19 -57.42
N LEU A 502 -17.59 23.33 -57.36
CA LEU A 502 -18.04 24.56 -56.73
C LEU A 502 -19.27 25.14 -57.43
N SER A 503 -20.29 25.50 -56.65
CA SER A 503 -21.46 26.18 -57.20
C SER A 503 -21.15 27.62 -57.62
N VAL A 504 -21.99 28.17 -58.50
CA VAL A 504 -21.95 29.59 -58.92
C VAL A 504 -21.94 30.53 -57.70
N GLU A 505 -22.72 30.25 -56.66
CA GLU A 505 -22.75 31.07 -55.45
C GLU A 505 -21.46 30.96 -54.63
N GLN A 506 -20.82 29.80 -54.60
CA GLN A 506 -19.55 29.63 -53.90
C GLN A 506 -18.39 30.31 -54.63
N LEU A 507 -18.38 30.28 -55.97
CA LEU A 507 -17.37 30.96 -56.77
C LEU A 507 -17.41 32.49 -56.60
N LYS A 508 -18.61 33.08 -56.42
CA LYS A 508 -18.77 34.52 -56.12
C LYS A 508 -18.14 34.96 -54.80
N LEU A 509 -17.91 34.01 -53.88
CA LEU A 509 -17.37 34.28 -52.56
C LEU A 509 -15.84 34.31 -52.54
N LEU A 510 -15.17 33.90 -53.62
CA LEU A 510 -13.72 34.07 -53.74
C LEU A 510 -13.35 35.56 -53.70
N THR A 511 -12.11 35.87 -53.35
CA THR A 511 -11.58 37.21 -53.57
C THR A 511 -11.20 37.38 -55.04
N PRO A 512 -11.16 38.62 -55.57
CA PRO A 512 -10.69 38.86 -56.93
C PRO A 512 -9.24 38.39 -57.17
N GLU A 513 -8.38 38.49 -56.17
CA GLU A 513 -6.99 38.00 -56.22
C GLU A 513 -6.95 36.47 -56.36
N THR A 514 -7.73 35.76 -55.55
CA THR A 514 -7.80 34.30 -55.59
C THR A 514 -8.47 33.81 -56.88
N ALA A 515 -9.52 34.49 -57.36
CA ALA A 515 -10.14 34.15 -58.65
C ALA A 515 -9.19 34.37 -59.85
N ALA A 516 -8.33 35.40 -59.80
CA ALA A 516 -7.32 35.63 -60.83
C ALA A 516 -6.26 34.53 -60.86
N ALA A 517 -5.90 33.98 -59.69
CA ALA A 517 -4.87 32.96 -59.50
C ALA A 517 -5.26 31.56 -59.99
N LEU A 518 -6.52 31.33 -60.35
CA LEU A 518 -6.96 30.10 -61.01
C LEU A 518 -6.09 29.80 -62.23
N THR A 519 -5.58 28.57 -62.34
CA THR A 519 -4.76 28.13 -63.46
C THR A 519 -5.58 28.06 -64.75
N ASP A 520 -4.92 28.13 -65.91
CA ASP A 520 -5.60 28.02 -67.21
C ASP A 520 -6.34 26.69 -67.34
N GLU A 521 -5.80 25.61 -66.75
CA GLU A 521 -6.42 24.29 -66.74
C GLU A 521 -7.69 24.25 -65.89
N GLN A 522 -7.68 24.89 -64.71
CA GLN A 522 -8.85 25.04 -63.85
C GLN A 522 -9.93 25.88 -64.56
N LYS A 523 -9.57 27.04 -65.11
CA LYS A 523 -10.50 27.94 -65.83
C LYS A 523 -11.14 27.26 -67.03
N ALA A 524 -10.37 26.48 -67.80
CA ALA A 524 -10.85 25.81 -69.00
C ALA A 524 -11.90 24.71 -68.72
N LYS A 525 -12.03 24.25 -67.48
CA LYS A 525 -13.02 23.23 -67.09
C LYS A 525 -14.25 23.78 -66.39
N LEU A 526 -14.27 25.07 -66.04
CA LEU A 526 -15.46 25.72 -65.51
C LEU A 526 -16.50 25.92 -66.61
N SER A 527 -17.78 25.80 -66.25
CA SER A 527 -18.88 26.13 -67.15
C SER A 527 -18.94 27.64 -67.43
N GLU A 528 -19.63 28.05 -68.49
CA GLU A 528 -19.82 29.48 -68.80
C GLU A 528 -20.45 30.25 -67.63
N GLU A 529 -21.40 29.65 -66.92
CA GLU A 529 -22.03 30.24 -65.73
C GLU A 529 -21.05 30.37 -64.56
N GLN A 530 -20.19 29.36 -64.34
CA GLN A 530 -19.17 29.39 -63.30
C GLN A 530 -18.09 30.44 -63.58
N VAL A 531 -17.65 30.56 -64.84
CA VAL A 531 -16.69 31.60 -65.26
C VAL A 531 -17.30 32.99 -65.08
N ALA A 532 -18.57 33.19 -65.44
CA ALA A 532 -19.28 34.46 -65.25
C ALA A 532 -19.48 34.83 -63.77
N ALA A 533 -19.47 33.84 -62.88
CA ALA A 533 -19.64 34.02 -61.44
C ALA A 533 -18.35 34.45 -60.72
N LEU A 534 -17.19 34.31 -61.36
CA LEU A 534 -15.92 34.67 -60.74
C LEU A 534 -15.87 36.18 -60.44
N PRO A 535 -15.42 36.57 -59.22
CA PRO A 535 -15.21 37.96 -58.87
C PRO A 535 -14.27 38.60 -59.87
N LYS A 536 -14.69 39.73 -60.43
CA LYS A 536 -13.84 40.53 -61.31
C LYS A 536 -12.79 41.23 -60.45
N PRO A 537 -11.56 41.43 -60.96
CA PRO A 537 -10.56 42.26 -60.29
C PRO A 537 -11.19 43.60 -59.89
N ASP A 538 -11.01 44.01 -58.64
CA ASP A 538 -11.39 45.35 -58.21
C ASP A 538 -10.68 46.35 -59.13
N ALA A 539 -11.43 47.33 -59.66
CA ALA A 539 -10.85 48.42 -60.42
C ALA A 539 -9.76 49.09 -59.54
N PRO A 540 -8.56 49.37 -60.08
CA PRO A 540 -7.46 49.87 -59.26
C PRO A 540 -7.89 51.15 -58.52
N LYS A 541 -7.56 51.27 -57.23
CA LYS A 541 -7.79 52.50 -56.46
C LYS A 541 -6.84 53.60 -56.96
N PRO A 542 -7.25 54.88 -56.99
CA PRO A 542 -6.48 55.98 -57.58
C PRO A 542 -5.11 56.25 -56.91
N ASP A 543 -4.87 55.75 -55.69
CA ASP A 543 -3.66 56.02 -54.91
C ASP A 543 -2.69 54.83 -54.80
N VAL A 544 -2.91 53.74 -55.55
CA VAL A 544 -1.99 52.60 -55.60
C VAL A 544 -1.05 52.78 -56.79
N GLU A 545 0.25 52.59 -56.58
CA GLU A 545 1.27 52.66 -57.62
C GLU A 545 0.99 51.59 -58.68
N ILE A 546 0.50 52.02 -59.85
CA ILE A 546 0.19 51.11 -60.96
C ILE A 546 1.52 50.69 -61.60
N ASP A 547 1.81 49.38 -61.61
CA ASP A 547 2.92 48.82 -62.39
C ASP A 547 2.54 48.77 -63.88
N PHE A 548 2.74 49.90 -64.57
CA PHE A 548 2.41 50.06 -65.98
C PHE A 548 3.16 49.09 -66.91
N ALA A 549 4.27 48.48 -66.47
CA ALA A 549 5.05 47.54 -67.27
C ALA A 549 4.39 46.14 -67.36
N ASN A 550 3.55 45.78 -66.39
CA ASN A 550 2.93 44.45 -66.26
C ASN A 550 1.40 44.46 -66.34
N LEU A 551 0.79 45.53 -66.85
CA LEU A 551 -0.66 45.61 -67.05
C LEU A 551 -1.18 44.53 -68.01
N THR A 552 -2.33 43.94 -67.68
CA THR A 552 -3.09 43.05 -68.57
C THR A 552 -4.05 43.84 -69.46
N ALA A 553 -4.53 43.23 -70.54
CA ALA A 553 -5.52 43.85 -71.43
C ALA A 553 -6.82 44.19 -70.71
N GLU A 554 -7.31 43.33 -69.80
CA GLU A 554 -8.49 43.64 -69.00
C GLU A 554 -8.25 44.80 -68.03
N ALA A 555 -7.06 44.89 -67.42
CA ALA A 555 -6.73 45.97 -66.49
C ALA A 555 -6.69 47.34 -67.18
N ILE A 556 -6.14 47.43 -68.40
CA ILE A 556 -6.14 48.67 -69.19
C ILE A 556 -7.56 49.08 -69.58
N LYS A 557 -8.41 48.13 -69.97
CA LYS A 557 -9.81 48.40 -70.32
C LYS A 557 -10.63 48.92 -69.12
N ALA A 558 -10.26 48.51 -67.90
CA ALA A 558 -10.93 48.89 -66.67
C ALA A 558 -10.53 50.28 -66.12
N LEU A 559 -9.57 50.98 -66.74
CA LEU A 559 -9.12 52.30 -66.29
C LEU A 559 -10.25 53.34 -66.39
N THR A 560 -10.46 54.07 -65.29
CA THR A 560 -11.46 55.14 -65.19
C THR A 560 -10.98 56.44 -65.84
N PRO A 561 -11.88 57.35 -66.23
CA PRO A 561 -11.52 58.69 -66.71
C PRO A 561 -10.54 59.46 -65.81
N ALA A 562 -10.70 59.36 -64.49
CA ALA A 562 -9.82 60.02 -63.53
C ALA A 562 -8.40 59.43 -63.55
N GLN A 563 -8.29 58.10 -63.67
CA GLN A 563 -7.00 57.41 -63.74
C GLN A 563 -6.29 57.69 -65.05
N LEU A 564 -7.00 57.66 -66.17
CA LEU A 564 -6.46 58.00 -67.49
C LEU A 564 -5.90 59.43 -67.50
N LYS A 565 -6.58 60.37 -66.84
CA LYS A 565 -6.09 61.74 -66.65
C LYS A 565 -4.88 61.82 -65.72
N GLY A 566 -4.73 60.88 -64.78
CA GLY A 566 -3.63 60.80 -63.83
C GLY A 566 -2.37 60.10 -64.36
N ILE A 567 -2.42 59.43 -65.51
CA ILE A 567 -1.25 58.78 -66.11
C ILE A 567 -0.22 59.84 -66.49
N LYS A 568 1.00 59.69 -65.97
CA LYS A 568 2.11 60.59 -66.27
C LYS A 568 2.78 60.24 -67.62
N PRO A 569 3.44 61.20 -68.28
CA PRO A 569 4.16 60.98 -69.54
C PRO A 569 5.16 59.82 -69.53
N ASP A 570 5.86 59.57 -68.43
CA ASP A 570 6.78 58.44 -68.26
C ASP A 570 6.03 57.10 -68.14
N GLN A 571 4.90 57.09 -67.45
CA GLN A 571 4.08 55.89 -67.23
C GLN A 571 3.41 55.37 -68.50
N ILE A 572 2.91 56.25 -69.37
CA ILE A 572 2.24 55.80 -70.60
C ILE A 572 3.20 55.09 -71.56
N THR A 573 4.50 55.40 -71.51
CA THR A 573 5.52 54.71 -72.31
C THR A 573 5.79 53.27 -71.86
N LEU A 574 5.45 52.94 -70.61
CA LEU A 574 5.63 51.59 -70.05
C LEU A 574 4.52 50.63 -70.49
N ILE A 575 3.39 51.14 -70.99
CA ILE A 575 2.31 50.32 -71.52
C ILE A 575 2.79 49.62 -72.79
N LYS A 576 2.78 48.27 -72.78
CA LYS A 576 3.20 47.47 -73.94
C LYS A 576 2.40 47.86 -75.20
N VAL A 577 3.11 47.92 -76.32
CA VAL A 577 2.60 48.29 -77.65
C VAL A 577 1.39 47.42 -78.07
N GLU A 578 1.35 46.17 -77.64
CA GLU A 578 0.23 45.24 -77.92
C GLU A 578 -1.04 45.53 -77.11
N ILE A 579 -0.92 46.21 -75.97
CA ILE A 579 -2.00 46.41 -75.01
C ILE A 579 -2.59 47.82 -75.13
N ILE A 580 -1.80 48.80 -75.59
CA ILE A 580 -2.27 50.20 -75.73
C ILE A 580 -3.48 50.33 -76.67
N VAL A 581 -3.59 49.42 -77.64
CA VAL A 581 -4.70 49.37 -78.62
C VAL A 581 -6.05 49.07 -77.99
N VAL A 582 -6.05 48.52 -76.77
CA VAL A 582 -7.27 48.13 -76.04
C VAL A 582 -8.03 49.34 -75.49
N LEU A 583 -7.37 50.50 -75.35
CA LEU A 583 -8.03 51.74 -74.95
C LEU A 583 -9.07 52.17 -75.99
N SER A 584 -10.31 52.37 -75.54
CA SER A 584 -11.35 52.87 -76.43
C SER A 584 -11.11 54.33 -76.86
N VAL A 585 -11.71 54.73 -77.99
CA VAL A 585 -11.72 56.12 -78.47
C VAL A 585 -12.18 57.10 -77.38
N GLU A 586 -13.13 56.70 -76.53
CA GLU A 586 -13.61 57.54 -75.44
C GLU A 586 -12.63 57.63 -74.28
N GLN A 587 -11.93 56.54 -73.97
CA GLN A 587 -10.89 56.52 -72.93
C GLN A 587 -9.69 57.39 -73.31
N LEU A 588 -9.28 57.39 -74.59
CA LEU A 588 -8.14 58.19 -75.06
C LEU A 588 -8.33 59.70 -74.88
N LYS A 589 -9.58 60.19 -74.91
CA LYS A 589 -9.91 61.60 -74.67
C LYS A 589 -9.60 62.07 -73.24
N PHE A 590 -9.51 61.16 -72.28
CA PHE A 590 -9.24 61.49 -70.88
C PHE A 590 -7.76 61.60 -70.55
N LEU A 591 -6.86 61.23 -71.46
CA LEU A 591 -5.43 61.51 -71.31
C LEU A 591 -5.20 63.03 -71.25
N THR A 592 -4.11 63.45 -70.60
CA THR A 592 -3.68 64.85 -70.72
C THR A 592 -2.95 65.06 -72.06
N PRO A 593 -2.92 66.28 -72.62
CA PRO A 593 -2.13 66.57 -73.81
C PRO A 593 -0.65 66.18 -73.69
N GLU A 594 -0.07 66.35 -72.50
CA GLU A 594 1.31 65.97 -72.20
C GLU A 594 1.50 64.44 -72.27
N THR A 595 0.59 63.68 -71.65
CA THR A 595 0.61 62.23 -71.66
C THR A 595 0.36 61.68 -73.07
N ALA A 596 -0.57 62.26 -73.82
CA ALA A 596 -0.86 61.87 -75.20
C ALA A 596 0.33 62.14 -76.14
N ALA A 597 1.05 63.24 -75.94
CA ALA A 597 2.25 63.55 -76.71
C ALA A 597 3.39 62.55 -76.45
N ALA A 598 3.49 62.05 -75.21
CA ALA A 598 4.53 61.13 -74.76
C ALA A 598 4.39 59.68 -75.27
N LEU A 599 3.27 59.33 -75.92
CA LEU A 599 3.14 58.05 -76.63
C LEU A 599 4.31 57.86 -77.61
N THR A 600 4.94 56.69 -77.56
CA THR A 600 6.05 56.35 -78.46
C THR A 600 5.55 56.19 -79.90
N ASP A 601 6.44 56.34 -80.88
CA ASP A 601 6.07 56.15 -82.30
C ASP A 601 5.54 54.74 -82.57
N GLU A 602 6.06 53.73 -81.87
CA GLU A 602 5.58 52.35 -81.94
C GLU A 602 4.17 52.19 -81.38
N GLN A 603 3.86 52.85 -80.25
CA GLN A 603 2.52 52.86 -79.68
C GLN A 603 1.53 53.58 -80.60
N LYS A 604 1.88 54.76 -81.12
CA LYS A 604 1.04 55.54 -82.04
C LYS A 604 0.75 54.76 -83.34
N ALA A 605 1.74 54.04 -83.87
CA ALA A 605 1.58 53.25 -85.09
C ALA A 605 0.60 52.07 -84.96
N LYS A 606 0.27 51.64 -83.72
CA LYS A 606 -0.70 50.58 -83.46
C LYS A 606 -2.12 51.08 -83.20
N LEU A 607 -2.29 52.37 -82.96
CA LEU A 607 -3.62 52.97 -82.78
C LEU A 607 -4.33 53.07 -84.14
N SER A 608 -5.64 52.85 -84.14
CA SER A 608 -6.48 53.11 -85.31
C SER A 608 -6.55 54.61 -85.62
N GLU A 609 -6.96 54.97 -86.84
CA GLU A 609 -7.14 56.38 -87.24
C GLU A 609 -8.09 57.13 -86.29
N ASP A 610 -9.18 56.48 -85.86
CA ASP A 610 -10.14 57.03 -84.89
C ASP A 610 -9.54 57.22 -83.49
N GLN A 611 -8.69 56.28 -83.06
CA GLN A 611 -7.99 56.37 -81.78
C GLN A 611 -6.97 57.51 -81.78
N VAL A 612 -6.20 57.66 -82.86
CA VAL A 612 -5.25 58.77 -83.04
C VAL A 612 -5.99 60.12 -83.06
N ALA A 613 -7.13 60.20 -83.75
CA ALA A 613 -7.94 61.42 -83.81
C ALA A 613 -8.53 61.84 -82.46
N ALA A 614 -8.72 60.90 -81.53
CA ALA A 614 -9.26 61.15 -80.20
C ALA A 614 -8.22 61.60 -79.16
N LEU A 615 -6.92 61.58 -79.50
CA LEU A 615 -5.87 62.05 -78.61
C LEU A 615 -5.96 63.57 -78.39
N PRO A 616 -5.85 64.06 -77.14
CA PRO A 616 -5.78 65.48 -76.85
C PRO A 616 -4.56 66.12 -77.53
N LYS A 617 -4.77 67.29 -78.16
CA LYS A 617 -3.71 68.05 -78.84
C LYS A 617 -3.07 69.05 -77.87
N ILE A 618 -1.76 69.24 -77.97
CA ILE A 618 -1.06 70.34 -77.30
C ILE A 618 -1.34 71.62 -78.08
N GLU A 619 -1.98 72.61 -77.44
CA GLU A 619 -1.98 73.99 -77.92
C GLU A 619 -0.65 74.62 -77.49
N VAL A 620 0.26 74.85 -78.45
CA VAL A 620 1.45 75.66 -78.21
C VAL A 620 1.03 77.11 -78.44
N GLU A 621 0.86 77.88 -77.37
CA GLU A 621 0.70 79.33 -77.48
C GLU A 621 2.07 79.92 -77.85
N ILE A 622 2.28 80.18 -79.14
CA ILE A 622 3.51 80.82 -79.63
C ILE A 622 3.35 82.32 -79.39
N ASP A 623 4.17 82.89 -78.50
CA ASP A 623 4.30 84.36 -78.39
C ASP A 623 5.06 84.90 -79.60
N PHE A 624 4.32 85.17 -80.69
CA PHE A 624 4.88 85.71 -81.92
C PHE A 624 5.54 87.09 -81.74
N ALA A 625 5.32 87.80 -80.63
CA ALA A 625 5.93 89.10 -80.41
C ALA A 625 7.43 89.03 -80.08
N ASN A 626 7.93 87.86 -79.65
CA ASN A 626 9.29 87.69 -79.15
C ASN A 626 10.16 86.74 -79.98
N LEU A 627 9.70 86.29 -81.15
CA LEU A 627 10.50 85.44 -82.03
C LEU A 627 11.50 86.25 -82.86
N THR A 628 12.74 85.77 -82.91
CA THR A 628 13.73 86.23 -83.88
C THR A 628 13.39 85.72 -85.29
N ALA A 629 13.94 86.37 -86.31
CA ALA A 629 13.71 85.96 -87.71
C ALA A 629 14.18 84.52 -88.01
N ASP A 630 15.15 84.01 -87.26
CA ASP A 630 15.63 82.64 -87.39
C ASP A 630 14.73 81.63 -86.67
N GLU A 631 14.13 82.01 -85.53
CA GLU A 631 13.15 81.19 -84.82
C GLU A 631 11.84 81.07 -85.60
N ILE A 632 11.40 82.13 -86.30
CA ILE A 632 10.24 82.07 -87.21
C ILE A 632 10.49 81.08 -88.36
N LYS A 633 11.71 81.06 -88.91
CA LYS A 633 12.09 80.13 -89.99
C LYS A 633 12.17 78.67 -89.52
N ALA A 634 12.34 78.45 -88.23
CA ALA A 634 12.44 77.12 -87.63
C ALA A 634 11.08 76.51 -87.25
N LEU A 635 9.97 77.27 -87.35
CA LEU A 635 8.63 76.77 -87.04
C LEU A 635 8.18 75.70 -88.04
N THR A 636 7.62 74.61 -87.53
CA THR A 636 7.07 73.53 -88.37
C THR A 636 5.70 73.91 -88.95
N PRO A 637 5.27 73.27 -90.05
CA PRO A 637 3.93 73.50 -90.61
C PRO A 637 2.78 73.22 -89.64
N GLU A 638 2.95 72.32 -88.67
CA GLU A 638 1.97 72.12 -87.58
C GLU A 638 1.93 73.29 -86.59
N GLN A 639 3.06 73.96 -86.34
CA GLN A 639 3.16 75.10 -85.41
C GLN A 639 2.61 76.42 -86.00
N LEU A 640 2.45 76.50 -87.32
CA LEU A 640 1.94 77.68 -88.04
C LEU A 640 0.41 77.66 -88.28
N LYS A 641 -0.29 76.62 -87.82
CA LYS A 641 -1.73 76.40 -88.10
C LYS A 641 -2.71 76.93 -87.04
N GLY A 642 -2.20 77.63 -86.02
CA GLY A 642 -2.99 78.26 -84.96
C GLY A 642 -3.31 79.72 -85.25
#